data_AF-A0A7J6HDC3-F1
#
_entry.id   AF-A0A7J6HDC3-F1
#
_cell.length_a   1.000
_cell.length_b   1.000
_cell.length_c   1.000
_cell.angle_alpha   90.00
_cell.angle_beta   90.00
_cell.angle_gamma   90.00
#
_symmetry.space_group_name_H-M   'P 1'
#
loop_
_entity.id
_entity.type
_entity.pdbx_description
1 polymer ?
#
loop_
_entity_poly.entity_id
_entity_poly.type
_entity_poly.pdbx_seq_one_letter_code
_entity_poly.pdbx_strand_id
1 'polypeptide(L)'
;MASEMHKLIGASEEDDEEEMEMDVKEEDDDDEDRRKHAAASASVMVGFDGGMPTSSSNNNHQFQELQQVQEVSTPGGGGARRCRPLEEKERTKLRERHRRAITAKILAGLRRHGNYNLRVRADINDVIAALAREAGWVVLPDGTTFPSRSQPQGSRHAVVNSTVATSSSGHAAPQQTLPSLKACAAGYQSSVDFNANRMKGVYMPCSSPYDISTSARSQTSTMVGDGGEQTESHPHIVGSIDPIDDKQVVDISPKLSERDFSGTPYIPVYVMLPLGVVNMKCELVDPDGLLKQLRVLKSVNVDGVSVDCWWGIVEAHAPQEYNWNGYKRLFQMVRELKLKLQVMMSFHECGGNVGDDVCIPLPHWVAEIGRNNPDIFFTDREGRRNPECLSWGIDKERVLRGRTAVEVYFDYMRSFRIEFNEFFEEGIISMIQVGLGPCGELRYPSCPVKHGWRYPGIGEFQCYDQYLLKSLRKAAEERGHSFWARGPDNAGSYNSRPHETGFFCDGGDYDGFYGRFFLNWYSKVLVDHGDRVLCLAKLAFEGTCIATKLSGIHWWYKTASHAAELTAGFYNSCNRDGYAAIMSMLSKHGAALNFTCAELHMLNHHEDFQEALADPEGLVWQVLNAAWDVCVPVANENSLPCHDQVSYNKILDDAKPSSDPDRRHFSSFTYLRVSPHLMERHNFVEFEHFVKKMHGEATRVQGA
;
A
#
# COMPACT_ATOMS: atom_id res chain seq x y z
N MET A 1 31.02 22.87 -55.40
CA MET A 1 31.92 21.71 -55.54
C MET A 1 31.28 20.58 -54.74
N ALA A 2 30.34 19.78 -55.25
CA ALA A 2 30.32 18.90 -56.43
C ALA A 2 31.25 17.68 -56.32
N SER A 3 30.62 16.49 -56.41
CA SER A 3 31.11 15.10 -56.53
C SER A 3 31.80 14.48 -55.30
N GLU A 4 31.63 13.21 -54.94
CA GLU A 4 30.86 12.02 -55.40
C GLU A 4 31.12 10.95 -54.31
N MET A 5 30.21 10.04 -53.95
CA MET A 5 29.96 8.80 -54.69
C MET A 5 28.63 8.15 -54.23
N HIS A 6 27.95 7.57 -55.21
CA HIS A 6 26.65 6.91 -55.13
C HIS A 6 26.79 5.38 -55.31
N LYS A 7 25.79 4.66 -54.76
CA LYS A 7 25.19 3.37 -55.17
C LYS A 7 25.86 2.06 -54.75
N LEU A 8 25.11 1.25 -53.98
CA LEU A 8 24.20 0.25 -54.55
C LEU A 8 23.08 -0.15 -53.57
N ILE A 9 21.93 -0.46 -54.15
CA ILE A 9 20.60 -0.74 -53.58
C ILE A 9 20.35 -2.26 -53.65
N GLY A 10 19.59 -2.84 -52.70
CA GLY A 10 18.67 -3.94 -53.04
C GLY A 10 18.58 -5.11 -52.05
N ALA A 11 17.54 -5.04 -51.20
CA ALA A 11 16.66 -6.10 -50.64
C ALA A 11 17.05 -7.59 -50.63
N SER A 12 16.86 -8.23 -49.46
CA SER A 12 15.90 -9.34 -49.28
C SER A 12 15.77 -9.71 -47.80
N GLU A 13 14.54 -9.68 -47.29
CA GLU A 13 14.08 -10.51 -46.16
C GLU A 13 14.13 -11.98 -46.59
N GLU A 14 14.56 -12.88 -45.71
CA GLU A 14 14.09 -14.26 -45.58
C GLU A 14 14.88 -14.94 -44.44
N ASP A 15 14.10 -15.42 -43.46
CA ASP A 15 14.22 -16.66 -42.68
C ASP A 15 15.59 -17.19 -42.27
N ASP A 16 15.76 -17.42 -40.96
CA ASP A 16 16.38 -18.64 -40.42
C ASP A 16 16.04 -18.77 -38.92
N GLU A 17 14.91 -19.42 -38.64
CA GLU A 17 14.62 -20.06 -37.36
C GLU A 17 15.42 -21.37 -37.28
N GLU A 18 16.55 -21.39 -36.57
CA GLU A 18 17.21 -22.64 -36.18
C GLU A 18 16.93 -22.94 -34.69
N GLU A 19 15.89 -23.75 -34.45
CA GLU A 19 15.71 -24.50 -33.22
C GLU A 19 16.85 -25.52 -33.06
N MET A 20 17.80 -25.26 -32.15
CA MET A 20 18.78 -26.27 -31.73
C MET A 20 18.16 -27.21 -30.69
N GLU A 21 17.64 -28.33 -31.19
CA GLU A 21 17.27 -29.52 -30.43
C GLU A 21 18.53 -30.07 -29.71
N MET A 22 18.55 -30.00 -28.37
CA MET A 22 19.60 -30.64 -27.56
C MET A 22 19.10 -31.97 -27.00
N ASP A 23 19.49 -33.05 -27.67
CA ASP A 23 19.45 -34.43 -27.18
C ASP A 23 20.13 -34.55 -25.82
N VAL A 24 19.36 -34.93 -24.80
CA VAL A 24 19.88 -35.34 -23.50
C VAL A 24 20.03 -36.85 -23.53
N LYS A 25 21.27 -37.33 -23.69
CA LYS A 25 21.63 -38.74 -23.44
C LYS A 25 21.33 -39.09 -21.98
N GLU A 26 20.48 -40.08 -21.77
CA GLU A 26 20.30 -40.75 -20.49
C GLU A 26 21.46 -41.73 -20.27
N GLU A 27 22.10 -41.68 -19.10
CA GLU A 27 23.02 -42.72 -18.63
C GLU A 27 22.22 -43.63 -17.68
N ASP A 28 22.04 -44.88 -18.13
CA ASP A 28 21.50 -46.00 -17.35
C ASP A 28 22.57 -46.53 -16.40
N ASP A 29 22.25 -46.63 -15.10
CA ASP A 29 23.04 -47.40 -14.13
C ASP A 29 22.54 -48.85 -14.13
N ASP A 30 23.32 -49.72 -14.77
CA ASP A 30 23.24 -51.18 -14.67
C ASP A 30 23.81 -51.65 -13.31
N ASP A 31 22.98 -52.35 -12.52
CA ASP A 31 23.43 -53.26 -11.47
C ASP A 31 22.67 -54.59 -11.63
N GLU A 32 23.31 -55.58 -12.27
CA GLU A 32 22.82 -56.96 -12.36
C GLU A 32 23.87 -57.96 -11.84
N ASP A 33 23.48 -58.77 -10.84
CA ASP A 33 23.80 -60.20 -10.66
C ASP A 33 23.47 -60.63 -9.20
N ARG A 34 22.87 -61.79 -8.85
CA ARG A 34 22.31 -62.93 -9.58
C ARG A 34 21.64 -63.91 -8.59
N ARG A 35 20.66 -64.68 -9.10
CA ARG A 35 20.27 -66.08 -8.76
C ARG A 35 19.41 -66.32 -7.49
N LYS A 36 18.27 -67.05 -7.52
CA LYS A 36 17.85 -68.26 -8.28
C LYS A 36 16.32 -68.48 -8.19
N HIS A 37 15.74 -69.03 -9.28
CA HIS A 37 14.56 -69.94 -9.49
C HIS A 37 13.49 -70.12 -8.37
N ALA A 38 12.18 -70.29 -8.60
CA ALA A 38 11.47 -70.94 -9.71
C ALA A 38 9.95 -70.63 -9.74
N ALA A 39 9.40 -70.53 -10.95
CA ALA A 39 8.18 -71.15 -11.52
C ALA A 39 6.77 -71.09 -10.85
N ALA A 40 5.81 -70.97 -11.78
CA ALA A 40 4.41 -71.43 -11.80
C ALA A 40 3.34 -70.39 -11.42
N SER A 41 2.55 -69.90 -12.39
CA SER A 41 1.23 -70.47 -12.83
C SER A 41 0.10 -70.09 -11.86
N ALA A 42 -1.11 -69.68 -12.23
CA ALA A 42 -1.77 -69.37 -13.48
C ALA A 42 -3.13 -68.70 -13.14
N SER A 43 -3.62 -67.86 -14.06
CA SER A 43 -4.98 -67.92 -14.63
C SER A 43 -6.26 -67.71 -13.79
N VAL A 44 -7.12 -66.81 -14.31
CA VAL A 44 -8.55 -67.07 -14.72
C VAL A 44 -9.57 -67.12 -13.55
N MET A 45 -10.80 -66.58 -13.61
CA MET A 45 -11.63 -65.88 -14.60
C MET A 45 -12.93 -65.38 -13.90
N VAL A 46 -13.53 -64.31 -14.44
CA VAL A 46 -14.93 -64.16 -14.91
C VAL A 46 -16.14 -64.35 -13.96
N GLY A 47 -17.07 -63.39 -14.07
CA GLY A 47 -18.53 -63.64 -14.00
C GLY A 47 -19.28 -62.54 -13.24
N PHE A 48 -19.68 -61.42 -13.85
CA PHE A 48 -20.94 -61.19 -14.59
C PHE A 48 -22.17 -60.85 -13.70
N ASP A 49 -22.42 -59.54 -13.63
CA ASP A 49 -23.69 -58.81 -13.87
C ASP A 49 -24.87 -58.78 -12.89
N GLY A 50 -25.40 -57.56 -12.71
CA GLY A 50 -26.84 -57.28 -12.58
C GLY A 50 -27.42 -56.93 -11.19
N GLY A 51 -27.81 -55.66 -11.02
CA GLY A 51 -29.05 -55.30 -10.29
C GLY A 51 -28.95 -54.45 -9.01
N MET A 52 -29.21 -53.15 -9.14
CA MET A 52 -29.71 -52.25 -8.08
C MET A 52 -31.23 -52.44 -7.90
N PRO A 53 -31.93 -51.75 -6.96
CA PRO A 53 -31.61 -51.39 -5.56
C PRO A 53 -32.79 -51.76 -4.62
N THR A 54 -32.67 -51.56 -3.29
CA THR A 54 -33.71 -50.93 -2.42
C THR A 54 -33.41 -51.02 -0.92
N SER A 55 -33.79 -49.93 -0.24
CA SER A 55 -34.28 -49.79 1.14
C SER A 55 -33.38 -50.06 2.35
N SER A 56 -32.99 -48.93 2.96
CA SER A 56 -33.45 -48.45 4.28
C SER A 56 -33.23 -49.27 5.56
N SER A 57 -32.44 -48.63 6.43
CA SER A 57 -32.72 -48.31 7.85
C SER A 57 -32.46 -49.32 8.96
N ASN A 58 -31.61 -48.84 9.90
CA ASN A 58 -31.68 -48.97 11.37
C ASN A 58 -31.48 -50.38 11.96
N ASN A 59 -30.79 -50.61 13.09
CA ASN A 59 -30.47 -49.77 14.24
C ASN A 59 -29.41 -50.48 15.13
N ASN A 60 -28.68 -49.67 15.90
CA ASN A 60 -28.20 -49.85 17.29
C ASN A 60 -27.62 -51.19 17.79
N HIS A 61 -26.42 -51.12 18.38
CA HIS A 61 -26.18 -51.08 19.85
C HIS A 61 -24.66 -51.20 20.08
N GLN A 62 -23.96 -50.22 20.67
CA GLN A 62 -23.83 -49.84 22.09
C GLN A 62 -22.68 -50.58 22.82
N PHE A 63 -21.94 -49.79 23.61
CA PHE A 63 -20.95 -50.16 24.65
C PHE A 63 -19.57 -50.62 24.12
N GLN A 64 -18.40 -50.20 24.61
CA GLN A 64 -18.01 -49.41 25.78
C GLN A 64 -16.49 -49.08 25.69
N GLU A 65 -16.07 -48.05 26.39
CA GLU A 65 -14.70 -47.56 26.57
C GLU A 65 -13.68 -48.60 27.06
N LEU A 66 -12.40 -48.39 26.69
CA LEU A 66 -11.29 -48.45 27.64
C LEU A 66 -10.11 -47.57 27.18
N GLN A 67 -9.51 -46.95 28.18
CA GLN A 67 -8.62 -45.79 28.16
C GLN A 67 -7.16 -46.25 28.38
N GLN A 68 -6.23 -45.61 27.65
CA GLN A 68 -4.86 -45.22 28.03
C GLN A 68 -3.73 -46.24 28.39
N VAL A 69 -2.64 -46.10 27.60
CA VAL A 69 -1.26 -45.71 27.99
C VAL A 69 -0.13 -46.77 28.02
N GLN A 70 0.88 -46.44 27.17
CA GLN A 70 2.34 -46.66 27.18
C GLN A 70 2.95 -48.06 27.37
N GLU A 71 3.83 -48.43 26.42
CA GLU A 71 5.27 -48.45 26.71
C GLU A 71 6.18 -48.38 25.46
N VAL A 72 7.41 -47.94 25.72
CA VAL A 72 8.48 -47.46 24.84
C VAL A 72 9.26 -48.60 24.18
N SER A 73 9.66 -48.47 22.91
CA SER A 73 10.82 -49.17 22.33
C SER A 73 11.30 -48.52 21.01
N THR A 74 12.49 -47.93 21.02
CA THR A 74 13.42 -47.81 19.87
C THR A 74 14.73 -48.48 20.32
N PRO A 75 15.58 -49.06 19.45
CA PRO A 75 16.05 -48.46 18.19
C PRO A 75 16.26 -49.44 17.01
N GLY A 76 16.37 -48.89 15.78
CA GLY A 76 17.13 -49.55 14.71
C GLY A 76 16.49 -49.56 13.32
N GLY A 77 16.95 -48.64 12.46
CA GLY A 77 17.26 -48.87 11.05
C GLY A 77 16.23 -49.54 10.14
N GLY A 78 15.57 -48.73 9.31
CA GLY A 78 14.79 -49.22 8.16
C GLY A 78 13.88 -48.16 7.59
N GLY A 79 14.44 -47.09 7.02
CA GLY A 79 13.68 -46.01 6.41
C GLY A 79 12.90 -46.49 5.17
N ALA A 80 11.68 -46.96 5.38
CA ALA A 80 10.69 -47.10 4.32
C ALA A 80 10.29 -45.68 3.87
N ARG A 81 10.95 -45.18 2.81
CA ARG A 81 10.54 -43.97 2.09
C ARG A 81 9.10 -44.16 1.62
N ARG A 82 8.15 -43.43 2.20
CA ARG A 82 6.83 -43.22 1.59
C ARG A 82 7.07 -42.67 0.16
N CYS A 83 6.65 -43.42 -0.86
CA CYS A 83 6.63 -42.93 -2.22
C CYS A 83 5.77 -41.67 -2.28
N ARG A 84 6.38 -40.53 -2.66
CA ARG A 84 5.62 -39.34 -3.06
C ARG A 84 4.83 -39.67 -4.33
N PRO A 85 3.60 -39.16 -4.50
CA PRO A 85 2.83 -39.35 -5.73
C PRO A 85 3.67 -38.98 -6.95
N LEU A 86 3.60 -39.78 -8.02
CA LEU A 86 4.39 -39.60 -9.25
C LEU A 86 4.26 -38.16 -9.81
N GLU A 87 3.08 -37.57 -9.72
CA GLU A 87 2.80 -36.17 -10.11
C GLU A 87 3.57 -35.13 -9.28
N GLU A 88 3.79 -35.35 -7.98
CA GLU A 88 4.56 -34.43 -7.14
C GLU A 88 6.05 -34.52 -7.45
N LYS A 89 6.54 -35.71 -7.80
CA LYS A 89 7.92 -35.93 -8.26
C LYS A 89 8.16 -35.23 -9.60
N GLU A 90 7.19 -35.28 -10.52
CA GLU A 90 7.26 -34.58 -11.80
C GLU A 90 7.16 -33.06 -11.65
N ARG A 91 6.25 -32.55 -10.81
CA ARG A 91 6.21 -31.10 -10.48
C ARG A 91 7.52 -30.63 -9.86
N THR A 92 8.17 -31.45 -9.05
CA THR A 92 9.47 -31.11 -8.46
C THR A 92 10.59 -31.13 -9.51
N LYS A 93 10.59 -32.11 -10.42
CA LYS A 93 11.52 -32.15 -11.56
C LYS A 93 11.32 -30.94 -12.48
N LEU A 94 10.09 -30.54 -12.75
CA LEU A 94 9.76 -29.38 -13.59
C LEU A 94 10.21 -28.07 -12.94
N ARG A 95 9.94 -27.88 -11.64
CA ARG A 95 10.45 -26.73 -10.88
C ARG A 95 11.97 -26.66 -10.92
N GLU A 96 12.63 -27.79 -10.76
CA GLU A 96 14.10 -27.85 -10.78
C GLU A 96 14.69 -27.58 -12.17
N ARG A 97 14.06 -28.09 -13.25
CA ARG A 97 14.42 -27.75 -14.63
C ARG A 97 14.23 -26.26 -14.91
N HIS A 98 13.09 -25.70 -14.49
CA HIS A 98 12.80 -24.28 -14.65
C HIS A 98 13.81 -23.40 -13.88
N ARG A 99 14.14 -23.78 -12.63
CA ARG A 99 15.17 -23.11 -11.83
C ARG A 99 16.53 -23.11 -12.55
N ARG A 100 16.96 -24.27 -13.06
CA ARG A 100 18.23 -24.39 -13.82
C ARG A 100 18.23 -23.58 -15.11
N ALA A 101 17.10 -23.55 -15.83
CA ALA A 101 16.96 -22.76 -17.05
C ALA A 101 17.05 -21.24 -16.78
N ILE A 102 16.40 -20.75 -15.72
CA ILE A 102 16.52 -19.35 -15.29
C ILE A 102 17.97 -19.02 -14.92
N THR A 103 18.62 -19.85 -14.09
CA THR A 103 20.03 -19.63 -13.71
C THR A 103 20.93 -19.59 -14.95
N ALA A 104 20.73 -20.48 -15.92
CA ALA A 104 21.49 -20.47 -17.17
C ALA A 104 21.28 -19.19 -17.99
N LYS A 105 20.05 -18.68 -18.09
CA LYS A 105 19.74 -17.41 -18.77
C LYS A 105 20.40 -16.21 -18.08
N ILE A 106 20.37 -16.16 -16.75
CA ILE A 106 21.02 -15.10 -15.97
C ILE A 106 22.54 -15.12 -16.20
N LEU A 107 23.17 -16.30 -16.09
CA LEU A 107 24.60 -16.46 -16.33
C LEU A 107 25.01 -16.09 -17.77
N ALA A 108 24.17 -16.43 -18.76
CA ALA A 108 24.39 -16.04 -20.14
C ALA A 108 24.29 -14.52 -20.32
N GLY A 109 23.31 -13.87 -19.68
CA GLY A 109 23.16 -12.41 -19.68
C GLY A 109 24.36 -11.69 -19.05
N LEU A 110 24.85 -12.18 -17.91
CA LEU A 110 26.03 -11.62 -17.24
C LEU A 110 27.30 -11.71 -18.09
N ARG A 111 27.47 -12.79 -18.87
CA ARG A 111 28.59 -12.91 -19.84
C ARG A 111 28.44 -11.96 -21.01
N ARG A 112 27.24 -11.87 -21.58
CA ARG A 112 27.00 -11.11 -22.82
C ARG A 112 26.97 -9.59 -22.57
N HIS A 113 26.49 -9.15 -21.41
CA HIS A 113 26.21 -7.74 -21.15
C HIS A 113 26.86 -7.16 -19.89
N GLY A 114 27.31 -8.01 -18.94
CA GLY A 114 27.75 -7.56 -17.61
C GLY A 114 29.25 -7.33 -17.45
N ASN A 115 30.06 -7.46 -18.50
CA ASN A 115 31.53 -7.33 -18.44
C ASN A 115 32.22 -8.31 -17.44
N TYR A 116 31.51 -9.35 -16.98
CA TYR A 116 32.06 -10.39 -16.12
C TYR A 116 32.72 -11.48 -16.95
N ASN A 117 34.01 -11.73 -16.72
CA ASN A 117 34.76 -12.81 -17.38
C ASN A 117 34.44 -14.18 -16.76
N LEU A 118 33.21 -14.66 -16.96
CA LEU A 118 32.72 -15.95 -16.47
C LEU A 118 32.92 -17.03 -17.54
N ARG A 119 33.45 -18.20 -17.15
CA ARG A 119 33.59 -19.37 -18.05
C ARG A 119 32.21 -19.81 -18.56
N VAL A 120 32.17 -20.47 -19.72
CA VAL A 120 30.93 -20.97 -20.37
C VAL A 120 30.10 -21.89 -19.45
N ARG A 121 30.76 -22.62 -18.53
CA ARG A 121 30.13 -23.46 -17.50
C ARG A 121 30.31 -22.93 -16.07
N ALA A 122 30.42 -21.61 -15.92
CA ALA A 122 30.56 -20.99 -14.60
C ALA A 122 29.40 -21.36 -13.67
N ASP A 123 29.72 -21.69 -12.42
CA ASP A 123 28.73 -21.96 -11.39
C ASP A 123 28.42 -20.70 -10.57
N ILE A 124 27.61 -20.83 -9.52
CA ILE A 124 27.23 -19.69 -8.67
C ILE A 124 28.44 -19.11 -7.91
N ASN A 125 29.46 -19.91 -7.60
CA ASN A 125 30.64 -19.47 -6.87
C ASN A 125 31.54 -18.61 -7.76
N ASP A 126 31.64 -18.94 -9.06
CA ASP A 126 32.35 -18.13 -10.04
C ASP A 126 31.76 -16.71 -10.16
N VAL A 127 30.43 -16.58 -10.08
CA VAL A 127 29.74 -15.28 -10.09
C VAL A 127 30.03 -14.50 -8.83
N ILE A 128 29.92 -15.14 -7.66
CA ILE A 128 30.20 -14.50 -6.36
C ILE A 128 31.66 -14.04 -6.32
N ALA A 129 32.60 -14.83 -6.84
CA ALA A 129 34.00 -14.46 -6.96
C ALA A 129 34.22 -13.25 -7.89
N ALA A 130 33.47 -13.15 -9.00
CA ALA A 130 33.55 -12.02 -9.91
C ALA A 130 33.00 -10.73 -9.28
N LEU A 131 31.85 -10.81 -8.59
CA LEU A 131 31.25 -9.68 -7.86
C LEU A 131 32.13 -9.20 -6.70
N ALA A 132 32.73 -10.11 -5.95
CA ALA A 132 33.65 -9.76 -4.87
C ALA A 132 34.89 -9.02 -5.41
N ARG A 133 35.43 -9.45 -6.56
CA ARG A 133 36.55 -8.74 -7.22
C ARG A 133 36.15 -7.34 -7.68
N GLU A 134 34.97 -7.17 -8.25
CA GLU A 134 34.45 -5.85 -8.63
C GLU A 134 34.26 -4.93 -7.41
N ALA A 135 33.81 -5.49 -6.28
CA ALA A 135 33.69 -4.78 -5.01
C ALA A 135 35.02 -4.51 -4.29
N GLY A 136 36.17 -4.76 -4.94
CA GLY A 136 37.51 -4.46 -4.41
C GLY A 136 38.09 -5.52 -3.47
N TRP A 137 37.56 -6.75 -3.48
CA TRP A 137 38.09 -7.89 -2.73
C TRP A 137 39.04 -8.72 -3.59
N VAL A 138 40.08 -9.25 -2.96
CA VAL A 138 40.91 -10.31 -3.57
C VAL A 138 40.24 -11.65 -3.27
N VAL A 139 39.99 -12.44 -4.31
CA VAL A 139 39.40 -13.78 -4.21
C VAL A 139 40.40 -14.79 -4.74
N LEU A 140 40.85 -15.71 -3.89
CA LEU A 140 41.79 -16.78 -4.24
C LEU A 140 41.07 -17.96 -4.93
N PRO A 141 41.79 -18.83 -5.67
CA PRO A 141 41.20 -20.00 -6.33
C PRO A 141 40.54 -21.02 -5.38
N ASP A 142 40.87 -20.98 -4.09
CA ASP A 142 40.28 -21.83 -3.04
C ASP A 142 39.00 -21.23 -2.43
N GLY A 143 38.57 -20.05 -2.90
CA GLY A 143 37.38 -19.34 -2.42
C GLY A 143 37.64 -18.38 -1.25
N THR A 144 38.87 -18.27 -0.76
CA THR A 144 39.21 -17.34 0.33
C THR A 144 39.16 -15.88 -0.15
N THR A 145 38.49 -15.00 0.60
CA THR A 145 38.34 -13.57 0.24
C THR A 145 38.92 -12.63 1.29
N PHE A 146 39.58 -11.54 0.87
CA PHE A 146 40.08 -10.49 1.76
C PHE A 146 40.09 -9.11 1.08
N PRO A 147 39.96 -8.01 1.85
CA PRO A 147 39.87 -6.67 1.29
C PRO A 147 41.22 -6.21 0.69
N SER A 148 41.18 -5.60 -0.49
CA SER A 148 42.40 -5.06 -1.12
C SER A 148 42.91 -3.83 -0.35
N ARG A 149 44.14 -3.90 0.16
CA ARG A 149 44.72 -2.90 1.06
C ARG A 149 45.44 -1.80 0.26
N SER A 150 44.89 -0.59 0.20
CA SER A 150 45.64 0.61 -0.18
C SER A 150 45.97 1.44 1.07
N GLN A 151 47.25 1.49 1.44
CA GLN A 151 47.79 2.47 2.40
C GLN A 151 47.95 3.83 1.71
N PRO A 152 47.63 4.95 2.39
CA PRO A 152 48.27 6.22 2.13
C PRO A 152 49.48 6.38 3.07
N GLN A 153 50.69 6.41 2.52
CA GLN A 153 51.86 6.97 3.19
C GLN A 153 52.35 8.19 2.41
N GLY A 154 52.08 9.37 2.97
CA GLY A 154 52.85 10.59 2.74
C GLY A 154 53.32 11.10 4.11
N SER A 155 54.59 10.84 4.42
CA SER A 155 55.28 11.22 5.65
C SER A 155 55.51 12.73 5.76
N ARG A 156 55.40 13.31 6.98
CA ARG A 156 56.37 14.26 7.57
C ARG A 156 56.12 14.49 9.07
N HIS A 157 57.13 14.12 9.87
CA HIS A 157 57.59 14.58 11.21
C HIS A 157 56.60 14.61 12.41
N ALA A 158 56.76 13.71 13.39
CA ALA A 158 57.55 13.85 14.65
C ALA A 158 56.95 14.92 15.59
N VAL A 159 56.49 14.60 16.80
CA VAL A 159 57.30 14.30 17.99
C VAL A 159 56.50 13.49 19.03
N VAL A 160 57.23 12.65 19.75
CA VAL A 160 56.87 11.75 20.85
C VAL A 160 56.73 12.52 22.18
N ASN A 161 55.72 12.22 23.02
CA ASN A 161 55.92 11.80 24.42
C ASN A 161 54.61 11.53 25.19
N SER A 162 54.66 10.40 25.89
CA SER A 162 53.73 9.80 26.85
C SER A 162 53.54 10.64 28.12
N THR A 163 52.37 10.52 28.80
CA THR A 163 52.18 9.84 30.10
C THR A 163 50.84 10.19 30.79
N VAL A 164 50.10 9.14 31.14
CA VAL A 164 49.46 8.77 32.43
C VAL A 164 48.81 9.84 33.35
N ALA A 165 47.59 9.46 33.77
CA ALA A 165 46.69 9.90 34.83
C ALA A 165 47.25 10.50 36.13
N THR A 166 46.49 11.41 36.76
CA THR A 166 45.90 11.27 38.12
C THR A 166 45.01 12.47 38.54
N SER A 167 44.00 12.15 39.36
CA SER A 167 43.07 12.95 40.19
C SER A 167 43.75 13.97 41.14
N SER A 168 43.15 15.05 41.68
CA SER A 168 41.91 15.17 42.49
C SER A 168 41.62 16.62 42.99
N SER A 169 40.33 16.93 43.25
CA SER A 169 39.72 17.88 44.25
C SER A 169 39.96 19.41 44.10
N GLY A 170 39.03 20.33 44.42
CA GLY A 170 37.71 20.28 45.07
C GLY A 170 37.10 21.69 45.22
N HIS A 171 36.01 21.76 46.01
CA HIS A 171 35.18 22.92 46.41
C HIS A 171 34.01 23.28 45.48
N ALA A 172 32.82 23.69 45.92
CA ALA A 172 31.95 23.51 47.09
C ALA A 172 30.68 24.32 46.73
N ALA A 173 29.50 23.84 47.09
CA ALA A 173 28.21 24.50 46.82
C ALA A 173 28.03 25.82 47.61
N PRO A 174 26.98 26.62 47.31
CA PRO A 174 25.72 26.38 48.01
C PRO A 174 24.42 26.55 47.19
N GLN A 175 23.37 25.91 47.71
CA GLN A 175 21.95 26.02 47.37
C GLN A 175 21.39 27.44 47.60
N GLN A 176 20.32 27.82 46.88
CA GLN A 176 19.03 28.19 47.51
C GLN A 176 17.87 28.51 46.51
N THR A 177 16.77 27.74 46.69
CA THR A 177 15.32 28.09 46.71
C THR A 177 14.56 28.76 45.54
N LEU A 178 13.46 28.07 45.18
CA LEU A 178 12.23 28.52 44.48
C LEU A 178 11.42 29.56 45.30
N PRO A 179 10.47 30.30 44.66
CA PRO A 179 9.05 29.91 44.78
C PRO A 179 8.20 30.10 43.51
N SER A 180 7.13 29.30 43.40
CA SER A 180 6.03 29.45 42.43
C SER A 180 5.11 30.61 42.79
N LEU A 181 4.40 31.22 41.82
CA LEU A 181 3.04 31.75 42.04
C LEU A 181 2.25 31.94 40.74
N LYS A 182 0.93 31.99 40.94
CA LYS A 182 -0.23 31.79 40.07
C LYS A 182 -0.58 32.96 39.13
N ALA A 183 -1.40 32.59 38.14
CA ALA A 183 -2.35 33.35 37.31
C ALA A 183 -2.86 34.71 37.82
N CYS A 184 -3.05 35.65 36.88
CA CYS A 184 -4.33 36.34 36.62
C CYS A 184 -4.28 37.23 35.36
N ALA A 185 -5.44 37.39 34.75
CA ALA A 185 -5.71 38.06 33.47
C ALA A 185 -5.95 39.59 33.58
N ALA A 186 -5.69 40.30 32.48
CA ALA A 186 -6.32 41.53 31.98
C ALA A 186 -5.66 41.81 30.60
N GLY A 187 -6.32 42.08 29.48
CA GLY A 187 -7.58 42.77 29.24
C GLY A 187 -7.28 44.07 28.52
N TYR A 188 -7.30 44.09 27.18
CA TYR A 188 -7.49 45.30 26.37
C TYR A 188 -8.29 44.97 25.10
N GLN A 189 -9.41 45.68 24.96
CA GLN A 189 -10.36 45.66 23.84
C GLN A 189 -10.04 46.77 22.83
N SER A 190 -10.38 46.52 21.56
CA SER A 190 -10.99 47.44 20.59
C SER A 190 -11.40 46.58 19.37
N SER A 191 -12.66 46.24 19.05
CA SER A 191 -13.94 46.96 18.84
C SER A 191 -14.05 47.73 17.51
N VAL A 192 -14.65 47.08 16.50
CA VAL A 192 -15.82 47.52 15.69
C VAL A 192 -16.21 46.36 14.73
N ASP A 193 -17.35 45.67 14.86
CA ASP A 193 -18.76 45.99 14.46
C ASP A 193 -18.99 45.95 12.93
N PHE A 194 -20.04 45.40 12.29
CA PHE A 194 -21.25 44.61 12.63
C PHE A 194 -21.84 44.15 11.26
N ASN A 195 -22.42 42.94 11.16
CA ASN A 195 -23.83 42.73 10.80
C ASN A 195 -24.13 41.27 10.39
N ALA A 196 -24.84 40.60 11.30
CA ALA A 196 -25.69 39.45 11.02
C ALA A 196 -27.16 39.90 11.09
N ASN A 197 -27.98 39.48 10.14
CA ASN A 197 -29.44 39.54 10.26
C ASN A 197 -29.99 38.17 10.68
N ARG A 198 -30.98 38.24 11.58
CA ARG A 198 -31.48 37.18 12.45
C ARG A 198 -32.97 36.95 12.18
N MET A 199 -33.44 35.70 12.14
CA MET A 199 -34.74 35.25 12.69
C MET A 199 -34.63 33.76 13.04
N LYS A 200 -34.44 33.37 14.31
CA LYS A 200 -35.45 33.01 15.34
C LYS A 200 -36.41 31.87 14.95
N GLY A 201 -36.20 30.71 15.58
CA GLY A 201 -37.17 29.61 15.76
C GLY A 201 -36.66 28.67 16.86
N VAL A 202 -37.52 28.30 17.80
CA VAL A 202 -37.21 27.79 19.15
C VAL A 202 -37.28 26.26 19.23
N TYR A 203 -36.34 25.66 20.00
CA TYR A 203 -36.28 24.30 20.61
C TYR A 203 -37.66 23.79 21.13
N MET A 204 -38.06 22.51 21.28
CA MET A 204 -37.46 21.15 21.43
C MET A 204 -38.66 20.12 21.52
N PRO A 205 -38.49 18.83 21.91
CA PRO A 205 -38.32 17.61 21.12
C PRO A 205 -39.52 16.62 21.20
N CYS A 206 -39.49 15.47 20.48
CA CYS A 206 -39.87 14.15 21.04
C CYS A 206 -39.74 12.99 20.02
N SER A 207 -38.88 12.04 20.38
CA SER A 207 -39.06 10.58 20.48
C SER A 207 -40.06 9.82 19.58
N SER A 208 -39.50 8.82 18.88
CA SER A 208 -40.10 7.56 18.39
C SER A 208 -40.83 6.77 19.50
N PRO A 209 -41.91 5.98 19.23
CA PRO A 209 -41.76 4.54 18.90
C PRO A 209 -42.86 3.89 18.02
N TYR A 210 -42.49 2.87 17.23
CA TYR A 210 -43.40 1.82 16.76
C TYR A 210 -43.13 0.55 17.55
N ASP A 211 -44.11 0.08 18.35
CA ASP A 211 -44.58 -1.32 18.35
C ASP A 211 -45.74 -1.54 19.35
N ILE A 212 -46.52 -2.59 19.06
CA ILE A 212 -47.48 -3.34 19.91
C ILE A 212 -48.99 -3.25 19.55
N SER A 213 -49.43 -4.37 18.97
CA SER A 213 -50.66 -5.16 19.24
C SER A 213 -51.95 -4.98 18.46
N THR A 214 -52.32 -6.14 17.91
CA THR A 214 -53.61 -6.67 17.46
C THR A 214 -54.72 -6.66 18.52
N SER A 215 -55.95 -6.30 18.17
CA SER A 215 -57.15 -7.15 18.34
C SER A 215 -58.44 -6.52 17.80
N ALA A 216 -59.24 -7.40 17.17
CA ALA A 216 -60.72 -7.46 17.15
C ALA A 216 -61.58 -6.40 16.40
N ARG A 217 -61.95 -6.79 15.17
CA ARG A 217 -63.32 -7.16 14.75
C ARG A 217 -64.46 -6.12 14.91
N SER A 218 -65.05 -5.67 13.79
CA SER A 218 -66.40 -6.09 13.34
C SER A 218 -67.03 -5.18 12.26
N GLN A 219 -67.54 -5.85 11.21
CA GLN A 219 -68.80 -5.58 10.48
C GLN A 219 -68.84 -4.33 9.55
N THR A 220 -69.34 -4.34 8.31
CA THR A 220 -70.31 -5.20 7.60
C THR A 220 -70.39 -4.78 6.12
N SER A 221 -70.66 -5.75 5.22
CA SER A 221 -71.53 -5.73 4.00
C SER A 221 -71.38 -4.58 2.98
N THR A 222 -71.25 -4.78 1.65
CA THR A 222 -72.17 -5.38 0.66
C THR A 222 -71.42 -5.40 -0.71
N MET A 223 -71.29 -6.53 -1.41
CA MET A 223 -72.10 -6.98 -2.58
C MET A 223 -71.89 -6.25 -3.92
N VAL A 224 -71.61 -7.07 -4.96
CA VAL A 224 -71.71 -6.87 -6.44
C VAL A 224 -70.56 -6.06 -7.09
N GLY A 225 -69.83 -6.50 -8.12
CA GLY A 225 -69.95 -7.61 -9.07
C GLY A 225 -70.09 -7.08 -10.51
N ASP A 226 -69.19 -7.50 -11.42
CA ASP A 226 -69.25 -7.35 -12.90
C ASP A 226 -68.92 -5.94 -13.44
N GLY A 227 -68.23 -5.69 -14.56
CA GLY A 227 -67.73 -6.47 -15.70
C GLY A 227 -67.56 -5.49 -16.89
N GLY A 228 -66.62 -5.74 -17.82
CA GLY A 228 -66.74 -5.31 -19.23
C GLY A 228 -66.13 -3.97 -19.71
N GLU A 229 -65.01 -4.09 -20.43
CA GLU A 229 -64.73 -3.68 -21.83
C GLU A 229 -64.97 -2.25 -22.42
N GLN A 230 -63.89 -1.80 -23.11
CA GLN A 230 -63.77 -1.07 -24.41
C GLN A 230 -64.41 0.34 -24.54
N THR A 231 -63.85 1.36 -25.21
CA THR A 231 -63.51 1.40 -26.66
C THR A 231 -62.83 2.73 -27.08
N GLU A 232 -61.98 2.67 -28.13
CA GLU A 232 -61.73 3.66 -29.22
C GLU A 232 -60.95 4.98 -28.96
N SER A 233 -60.00 5.43 -29.81
CA SER A 233 -59.98 5.42 -31.29
C SER A 233 -58.57 5.64 -31.90
N HIS A 234 -58.32 5.00 -33.06
CA HIS A 234 -57.22 5.22 -34.03
C HIS A 234 -57.56 6.34 -35.04
N PRO A 235 -56.64 6.72 -35.95
CA PRO A 235 -56.70 6.08 -37.28
C PRO A 235 -55.33 5.71 -37.89
N HIS A 236 -55.31 4.56 -38.57
CA HIS A 236 -54.26 4.09 -39.48
C HIS A 236 -54.60 4.45 -40.94
N ILE A 237 -53.57 4.70 -41.75
CA ILE A 237 -53.63 4.60 -43.23
C ILE A 237 -52.71 3.45 -43.67
N VAL A 238 -53.32 2.52 -44.41
CA VAL A 238 -52.82 1.35 -45.17
C VAL A 238 -51.83 1.81 -46.27
N GLY A 239 -50.78 1.14 -46.74
CA GLY A 239 -50.27 -0.24 -46.66
C GLY A 239 -49.72 -0.63 -48.06
N SER A 240 -48.50 -1.18 -48.17
CA SER A 240 -48.06 -1.99 -49.34
C SER A 240 -46.71 -2.69 -49.05
N ILE A 241 -46.63 -3.96 -49.43
CA ILE A 241 -45.52 -4.95 -49.38
C ILE A 241 -45.26 -5.30 -50.86
N ASP A 242 -44.06 -5.31 -51.47
CA ASP A 242 -42.81 -6.11 -51.31
C ASP A 242 -41.82 -5.69 -52.48
N PRO A 243 -40.61 -6.28 -52.70
CA PRO A 243 -39.31 -6.18 -52.00
C PRO A 243 -38.14 -5.73 -52.94
N ILE A 244 -36.87 -5.87 -52.50
CA ILE A 244 -35.56 -5.77 -53.23
C ILE A 244 -34.83 -4.40 -53.13
N ASP A 245 -33.72 -4.33 -52.37
CA ASP A 245 -32.33 -4.43 -52.89
C ASP A 245 -31.30 -4.08 -51.80
N ASP A 246 -30.19 -4.82 -51.79
CA ASP A 246 -29.02 -4.63 -50.95
C ASP A 246 -28.39 -3.24 -51.13
N LYS A 247 -28.03 -2.56 -50.03
CA LYS A 247 -26.77 -1.79 -49.90
C LYS A 247 -26.54 -1.20 -48.50
N GLN A 248 -25.43 -1.65 -47.91
CA GLN A 248 -24.55 -0.93 -46.99
C GLN A 248 -25.15 -0.44 -45.66
N VAL A 249 -25.22 -1.35 -44.69
CA VAL A 249 -25.08 -0.96 -43.28
C VAL A 249 -23.58 -0.78 -43.04
N VAL A 250 -23.14 0.48 -43.07
CA VAL A 250 -21.84 0.85 -42.49
C VAL A 250 -22.00 0.67 -40.99
N ASP A 251 -21.30 -0.33 -40.46
CA ASP A 251 -21.18 -0.57 -39.02
C ASP A 251 -20.38 0.58 -38.40
N ILE A 252 -21.09 1.66 -38.05
CA ILE A 252 -20.54 2.73 -37.22
C ILE A 252 -20.64 2.21 -35.79
N SER A 253 -19.61 1.50 -35.37
CA SER A 253 -19.31 1.33 -33.95
C SER A 253 -19.37 2.72 -33.29
N PRO A 254 -20.23 2.96 -32.28
CA PRO A 254 -20.32 4.28 -31.67
C PRO A 254 -18.99 4.49 -30.93
N LYS A 255 -18.09 5.26 -31.53
CA LYS A 255 -16.98 5.89 -30.81
C LYS A 255 -17.63 6.59 -29.63
N LEU A 256 -17.42 6.07 -28.42
CA LEU A 256 -17.85 6.71 -27.19
C LEU A 256 -17.34 8.16 -27.26
N SER A 257 -18.28 9.10 -27.36
CA SER A 257 -17.99 10.52 -27.35
C SER A 257 -17.22 10.80 -26.06
N GLU A 258 -15.95 11.16 -26.19
CA GLU A 258 -15.13 11.55 -25.06
C GLU A 258 -15.80 12.71 -24.31
N ARG A 259 -15.90 12.61 -22.99
CA ARG A 259 -16.54 13.63 -22.15
C ARG A 259 -15.76 14.94 -22.27
N ASP A 260 -16.46 16.02 -22.58
CA ASP A 260 -15.87 17.36 -22.56
C ASP A 260 -15.76 17.86 -21.11
N PHE A 261 -14.54 18.20 -20.69
CA PHE A 261 -14.24 18.76 -19.37
C PHE A 261 -14.08 20.29 -19.42
N SER A 262 -14.29 20.92 -20.58
CA SER A 262 -14.22 22.37 -20.71
C SER A 262 -15.23 23.07 -19.79
N GLY A 263 -14.76 24.07 -19.03
CA GLY A 263 -15.60 24.82 -18.08
C GLY A 263 -15.90 24.10 -16.76
N THR A 264 -15.35 22.90 -16.53
CA THR A 264 -15.42 22.24 -15.21
C THR A 264 -14.49 22.92 -14.17
N PRO A 265 -14.68 22.71 -12.85
CA PRO A 265 -13.85 23.32 -11.81
C PRO A 265 -12.36 23.01 -12.01
N TYR A 266 -11.48 23.99 -11.82
CA TYR A 266 -10.03 23.79 -11.92
C TYR A 266 -9.53 22.89 -10.79
N ILE A 267 -8.85 21.80 -11.14
CA ILE A 267 -8.17 20.92 -10.17
C ILE A 267 -6.66 21.04 -10.40
N PRO A 268 -5.87 21.53 -9.41
CA PRO A 268 -4.43 21.66 -9.58
C PRO A 268 -3.76 20.29 -9.67
N VAL A 269 -2.82 20.18 -10.60
CA VAL A 269 -2.06 18.96 -10.88
C VAL A 269 -0.63 19.11 -10.40
N TYR A 270 -0.22 18.18 -9.54
CA TYR A 270 1.15 18.04 -9.05
C TYR A 270 1.77 16.76 -9.62
N VAL A 271 3.09 16.69 -9.65
CA VAL A 271 3.80 15.48 -10.04
C VAL A 271 4.80 15.10 -8.94
N MET A 272 4.75 13.85 -8.49
CA MET A 272 5.68 13.35 -7.49
C MET A 272 7.09 13.20 -8.10
N LEU A 273 8.10 13.71 -7.40
CA LEU A 273 9.50 13.58 -7.77
C LEU A 273 10.03 12.15 -7.51
N PRO A 274 11.17 11.74 -8.10
CA PRO A 274 11.86 10.48 -7.77
C PRO A 274 12.06 10.30 -6.26
N LEU A 275 11.88 9.08 -5.73
CA LEU A 275 12.02 8.79 -4.28
C LEU A 275 13.41 9.20 -3.77
N GLY A 276 14.43 8.89 -4.56
CA GLY A 276 15.84 9.20 -4.29
C GLY A 276 16.32 10.56 -4.81
N VAL A 277 15.42 11.54 -5.05
CA VAL A 277 15.82 12.88 -5.51
C VAL A 277 16.81 13.55 -4.55
N VAL A 278 16.72 13.25 -3.25
CA VAL A 278 17.72 13.58 -2.23
C VAL A 278 18.35 12.29 -1.72
N ASN A 279 19.68 12.21 -1.70
CA ASN A 279 20.41 11.02 -1.26
C ASN A 279 20.57 10.95 0.27
N MET A 280 21.12 9.82 0.78
CA MET A 280 21.35 9.60 2.22
C MET A 280 22.30 10.60 2.90
N LYS A 281 23.03 11.43 2.14
CA LYS A 281 23.88 12.51 2.68
C LYS A 281 23.14 13.86 2.73
N CYS A 282 21.86 13.86 2.39
CA CYS A 282 21.04 15.06 2.17
C CYS A 282 21.62 15.97 1.08
N GLU A 283 22.01 15.37 -0.05
CA GLU A 283 22.45 16.08 -1.26
C GLU A 283 21.46 15.82 -2.40
N LEU A 284 21.22 16.84 -3.22
CA LEU A 284 20.33 16.75 -4.37
C LEU A 284 21.00 15.92 -5.48
N VAL A 285 20.33 14.87 -5.94
CA VAL A 285 20.80 14.00 -7.02
C VAL A 285 20.46 14.62 -8.37
N ASP A 286 21.44 14.63 -9.28
CA ASP A 286 21.34 15.19 -10.64
C ASP A 286 20.54 16.52 -10.73
N PRO A 287 21.06 17.63 -10.15
CA PRO A 287 20.35 18.91 -10.18
C PRO A 287 20.04 19.41 -11.60
N ASP A 288 20.94 19.17 -12.56
CA ASP A 288 20.77 19.64 -13.94
C ASP A 288 19.71 18.84 -14.70
N GLY A 289 19.68 17.52 -14.54
CA GLY A 289 18.64 16.67 -15.11
C GLY A 289 17.26 16.97 -14.50
N LEU A 290 17.21 17.12 -13.18
CA LEU A 290 15.99 17.52 -12.47
C LEU A 290 15.48 18.88 -12.95
N LEU A 291 16.36 19.87 -13.10
CA LEU A 291 15.97 21.20 -13.58
C LEU A 291 15.35 21.14 -14.99
N LYS A 292 15.88 20.28 -15.87
CA LYS A 292 15.32 20.04 -17.20
C LYS A 292 13.92 19.42 -17.11
N GLN A 293 13.76 18.39 -16.29
CA GLN A 293 12.46 17.75 -16.06
C GLN A 293 11.42 18.73 -15.51
N LEU A 294 11.78 19.53 -14.51
CA LEU A 294 10.88 20.54 -13.93
C LEU A 294 10.46 21.61 -14.96
N ARG A 295 11.36 22.02 -15.86
CA ARG A 295 11.01 22.94 -16.96
C ARG A 295 10.03 22.31 -17.95
N VAL A 296 10.19 21.03 -18.25
CA VAL A 296 9.28 20.28 -19.12
C VAL A 296 7.90 20.19 -18.47
N LEU A 297 7.80 19.82 -17.20
CA LEU A 297 6.54 19.83 -16.45
C LEU A 297 5.88 21.22 -16.44
N LYS A 298 6.67 22.27 -16.19
CA LYS A 298 6.16 23.65 -16.20
C LYS A 298 5.61 24.06 -17.56
N SER A 299 6.17 23.55 -18.67
CA SER A 299 5.74 23.90 -20.02
C SER A 299 4.33 23.41 -20.39
N VAL A 300 3.83 22.40 -19.67
CA VAL A 300 2.47 21.85 -19.82
C VAL A 300 1.54 22.29 -18.68
N ASN A 301 1.87 23.42 -18.03
CA ASN A 301 1.09 24.05 -16.96
C ASN A 301 0.88 23.23 -15.68
N VAL A 302 1.72 22.24 -15.38
CA VAL A 302 1.72 21.60 -14.05
C VAL A 302 1.83 22.68 -12.95
N ASP A 303 0.98 22.57 -11.92
CA ASP A 303 0.87 23.54 -10.83
C ASP A 303 2.05 23.47 -9.87
N GLY A 304 2.56 22.26 -9.63
CA GLY A 304 3.64 22.03 -8.69
C GLY A 304 4.19 20.62 -8.70
N VAL A 305 5.03 20.32 -7.72
CA VAL A 305 5.58 18.98 -7.50
C VAL A 305 5.35 18.52 -6.08
N SER A 306 5.31 17.21 -5.89
CA SER A 306 5.24 16.56 -4.58
C SER A 306 6.57 15.88 -4.25
N VAL A 307 7.01 15.93 -2.99
CA VAL A 307 8.27 15.33 -2.54
C VAL A 307 8.21 14.83 -1.10
N ASP A 308 8.84 13.67 -0.88
CA ASP A 308 9.10 13.11 0.45
C ASP A 308 10.27 13.80 1.15
N CYS A 309 10.01 14.36 2.31
CA CYS A 309 11.02 14.79 3.28
C CYS A 309 11.30 13.65 4.26
N TRP A 310 12.27 12.80 3.90
CA TRP A 310 12.62 11.58 4.62
C TRP A 310 13.24 11.85 5.99
N TRP A 311 12.57 11.38 7.04
CA TRP A 311 13.08 11.48 8.41
C TRP A 311 14.47 10.85 8.55
N GLY A 312 14.67 9.69 7.94
CA GLY A 312 15.93 8.95 7.93
C GLY A 312 17.11 9.64 7.24
N ILE A 313 16.85 10.64 6.40
CA ILE A 313 17.89 11.45 5.76
C ILE A 313 18.18 12.70 6.59
N VAL A 314 17.12 13.38 7.02
CA VAL A 314 17.23 14.71 7.64
C VAL A 314 17.73 14.64 9.08
N GLU A 315 17.28 13.68 9.89
CA GLU A 315 17.70 13.50 11.29
C GLU A 315 18.55 12.21 11.44
N ALA A 316 19.34 11.88 10.40
CA ALA A 316 19.97 10.57 10.24
C ALA A 316 20.90 10.14 11.40
N HIS A 317 21.70 11.08 11.92
CA HIS A 317 22.84 10.77 12.78
C HIS A 317 22.50 10.81 14.27
N ALA A 318 21.83 11.86 14.74
CA ALA A 318 21.52 12.06 16.14
C ALA A 318 20.18 12.78 16.34
N PRO A 319 19.52 12.56 17.50
CA PRO A 319 18.34 13.32 17.89
C PRO A 319 18.53 14.84 17.75
N GLN A 320 17.59 15.49 17.08
CA GLN A 320 17.51 16.94 16.88
C GLN A 320 18.66 17.57 16.06
N GLU A 321 19.46 16.76 15.38
CA GLU A 321 20.44 17.22 14.40
C GLU A 321 19.85 17.12 12.99
N TYR A 322 19.19 18.20 12.55
CA TYR A 322 18.50 18.24 11.27
C TYR A 322 19.39 18.82 10.15
N ASN A 323 19.53 18.09 9.05
CA ASN A 323 20.17 18.56 7.82
C ASN A 323 19.13 18.70 6.71
N TRP A 324 18.86 19.94 6.30
CA TRP A 324 17.89 20.28 5.25
C TRP A 324 18.55 20.70 3.91
N ASN A 325 19.87 20.57 3.76
CA ASN A 325 20.60 21.20 2.65
C ASN A 325 20.15 20.74 1.26
N GLY A 326 19.93 19.43 1.04
CA GLY A 326 19.44 18.89 -0.22
C GLY A 326 18.04 19.42 -0.56
N TYR A 327 17.16 19.45 0.43
CA TYR A 327 15.79 19.98 0.29
C TYR A 327 15.76 21.49 0.05
N LYS A 328 16.65 22.27 0.69
CA LYS A 328 16.82 23.70 0.39
C LYS A 328 17.16 23.93 -1.06
N ARG A 329 18.11 23.17 -1.60
CA ARG A 329 18.52 23.30 -3.00
C ARG A 329 17.36 22.96 -3.94
N LEU A 330 16.64 21.89 -3.65
CA LEU A 330 15.44 21.49 -4.38
C LEU A 330 14.37 22.58 -4.38
N PHE A 331 14.01 23.08 -3.19
CA PHE A 331 12.91 24.04 -3.05
C PHE A 331 13.25 25.39 -3.70
N GLN A 332 14.53 25.80 -3.68
CA GLN A 332 15.01 26.95 -4.44
C GLN A 332 14.76 26.77 -5.95
N MET A 333 15.07 25.61 -6.53
CA MET A 333 14.80 25.34 -7.95
C MET A 333 13.31 25.40 -8.28
N VAL A 334 12.47 24.83 -7.42
CA VAL A 334 11.00 24.84 -7.59
C VAL A 334 10.46 26.27 -7.49
N ARG A 335 10.96 27.07 -6.55
CA ARG A 335 10.65 28.50 -6.40
C ARG A 335 11.03 29.30 -7.65
N GLU A 336 12.25 29.13 -8.17
CA GLU A 336 12.74 29.83 -9.36
C GLU A 336 11.89 29.54 -10.61
N LEU A 337 11.34 28.33 -10.71
CA LEU A 337 10.42 27.93 -11.79
C LEU A 337 8.95 28.30 -11.53
N LYS A 338 8.64 28.94 -10.40
CA LYS A 338 7.28 29.32 -10.00
C LYS A 338 6.32 28.13 -10.02
N LEU A 339 6.80 27.00 -9.50
CA LEU A 339 6.01 25.80 -9.22
C LEU A 339 5.66 25.79 -7.72
N LYS A 340 4.53 25.17 -7.36
CA LYS A 340 4.14 24.93 -5.96
C LYS A 340 4.76 23.64 -5.43
N LEU A 341 4.76 23.50 -4.11
CA LEU A 341 5.27 22.33 -3.39
C LEU A 341 4.18 21.69 -2.53
N GLN A 342 3.96 20.40 -2.73
CA GLN A 342 3.37 19.53 -1.72
C GLN A 342 4.51 18.75 -1.05
N VAL A 343 4.54 18.72 0.27
CA VAL A 343 5.65 18.09 1.01
C VAL A 343 5.12 17.04 1.97
N MET A 344 5.65 15.82 1.84
CA MET A 344 5.32 14.71 2.72
C MET A 344 6.33 14.63 3.88
N MET A 345 5.83 14.64 5.11
CA MET A 345 6.63 14.38 6.32
C MET A 345 6.78 12.86 6.48
N SER A 346 7.80 12.30 5.85
CA SER A 346 7.96 10.85 5.68
C SER A 346 8.64 10.22 6.90
N PHE A 347 7.83 9.93 7.93
CA PHE A 347 8.24 9.23 9.17
C PHE A 347 8.31 7.70 9.04
N HIS A 348 8.63 7.21 7.84
CA HIS A 348 8.65 5.79 7.49
C HIS A 348 9.86 5.44 6.61
N GLU A 349 10.18 4.15 6.52
CA GLU A 349 11.17 3.60 5.61
C GLU A 349 10.64 3.57 4.16
N CYS A 350 11.52 3.89 3.20
CA CYS A 350 11.35 3.56 1.79
C CYS A 350 12.18 2.31 1.44
N GLY A 351 11.66 1.41 0.59
CA GLY A 351 12.42 0.24 0.09
C GLY A 351 11.82 -1.12 0.45
N GLY A 352 10.54 -1.17 0.79
CA GLY A 352 9.86 -2.39 1.21
C GLY A 352 8.48 -2.60 0.61
N ASN A 353 7.96 -1.59 -0.09
CA ASN A 353 6.61 -1.56 -0.62
C ASN A 353 6.62 -1.59 -2.16
N VAL A 354 5.46 -1.87 -2.74
CA VAL A 354 5.30 -1.89 -4.21
C VAL A 354 5.60 -0.50 -4.76
N GLY A 355 6.54 -0.41 -5.70
CA GLY A 355 6.93 0.84 -6.35
C GLY A 355 8.14 1.55 -5.72
N ASP A 356 8.70 1.04 -4.63
CA ASP A 356 9.95 1.57 -4.06
C ASP A 356 11.16 1.13 -4.88
N ASP A 357 11.93 2.09 -5.40
CA ASP A 357 13.18 1.86 -6.16
C ASP A 357 14.45 2.22 -5.38
N VAL A 358 14.30 2.75 -4.17
CA VAL A 358 15.39 3.12 -3.26
C VAL A 358 15.15 2.59 -1.86
N CYS A 359 16.22 2.44 -1.07
CA CYS A 359 16.14 2.04 0.33
C CYS A 359 16.57 3.20 1.24
N ILE A 360 15.62 3.77 1.96
CA ILE A 360 15.81 4.89 2.90
C ILE A 360 15.24 4.44 4.25
N PRO A 361 16.06 3.94 5.19
CA PRO A 361 15.60 3.48 6.49
C PRO A 361 15.19 4.64 7.42
N LEU A 362 14.57 4.33 8.55
CA LEU A 362 14.47 5.25 9.68
C LEU A 362 15.86 5.71 10.17
N PRO A 363 15.97 6.81 10.93
CA PRO A 363 17.26 7.29 11.43
C PRO A 363 18.08 6.23 12.15
N HIS A 364 19.40 6.29 12.01
CA HIS A 364 20.28 5.26 12.56
C HIS A 364 20.08 5.11 14.06
N TRP A 365 19.99 6.22 14.79
CA TRP A 365 19.80 6.24 16.24
C TRP A 365 18.49 5.58 16.70
N VAL A 366 17.44 5.55 15.86
CA VAL A 366 16.19 4.84 16.12
C VAL A 366 16.40 3.34 15.96
N ALA A 367 17.10 2.92 14.91
CA ALA A 367 17.46 1.53 14.70
C ALA A 367 18.33 0.98 15.85
N GLU A 368 19.22 1.79 16.44
CA GLU A 368 19.97 1.40 17.64
C GLU A 368 19.07 1.13 18.85
N ILE A 369 18.05 1.97 19.06
CA ILE A 369 17.07 1.78 20.13
C ILE A 369 16.27 0.51 19.86
N GLY A 370 15.83 0.29 18.63
CA GLY A 370 15.08 -0.90 18.22
C GLY A 370 15.82 -2.21 18.42
N ARG A 371 17.16 -2.22 18.37
CA ARG A 371 17.96 -3.41 18.72
C ARG A 371 17.86 -3.79 20.20
N ASN A 372 17.75 -2.80 21.08
CA ASN A 372 17.64 -3.00 22.54
C ASN A 372 16.19 -3.14 23.02
N ASN A 373 15.27 -2.45 22.34
CA ASN A 373 13.85 -2.42 22.62
C ASN A 373 13.07 -2.64 21.31
N PRO A 374 12.90 -3.89 20.87
CA PRO A 374 12.23 -4.20 19.59
C PRO A 374 10.75 -3.83 19.59
N ASP A 375 10.13 -3.64 20.76
CA ASP A 375 8.73 -3.25 20.88
C ASP A 375 8.43 -1.78 20.51
N ILE A 376 9.44 -0.99 20.12
CA ILE A 376 9.19 0.30 19.47
C ILE A 376 8.57 0.14 18.07
N PHE A 377 8.58 -1.08 17.51
CA PHE A 377 8.09 -1.41 16.19
C PHE A 377 6.81 -2.24 16.26
N PHE A 378 5.96 -2.10 15.24
CA PHE A 378 4.78 -2.95 15.09
C PHE A 378 5.17 -4.42 15.03
N THR A 379 4.31 -5.26 15.62
CA THR A 379 4.62 -6.66 15.84
C THR A 379 3.42 -7.52 15.55
N ASP A 380 3.62 -8.56 14.76
CA ASP A 380 2.60 -9.56 14.46
C ASP A 380 2.50 -10.65 15.54
N ARG A 381 1.58 -11.58 15.36
CA ARG A 381 1.32 -12.63 16.36
C ARG A 381 2.53 -13.57 16.57
N GLU A 382 3.33 -13.78 15.53
CA GLU A 382 4.53 -14.62 15.59
C GLU A 382 5.74 -13.88 16.20
N GLY A 383 5.59 -12.60 16.53
CA GLY A 383 6.62 -11.78 17.13
C GLY A 383 7.59 -11.15 16.13
N ARG A 384 7.29 -11.20 14.82
CA ARG A 384 8.08 -10.52 13.79
C ARG A 384 7.86 -9.01 13.89
N ARG A 385 8.95 -8.26 13.80
CA ARG A 385 8.98 -6.80 13.97
C ARG A 385 9.03 -6.13 12.61
N ASN A 386 8.19 -5.12 12.40
CA ASN A 386 8.25 -4.28 11.20
C ASN A 386 8.96 -2.95 11.51
N PRO A 387 10.22 -2.76 11.06
CA PRO A 387 10.99 -1.54 11.32
C PRO A 387 10.65 -0.36 10.40
N GLU A 388 9.63 -0.48 9.56
CA GLU A 388 9.24 0.56 8.59
C GLU A 388 8.78 1.85 9.25
N CYS A 389 8.11 1.78 10.39
CA CYS A 389 7.68 2.93 11.19
C CYS A 389 7.57 2.58 12.67
N LEU A 390 7.44 3.59 13.54
CA LEU A 390 7.28 3.37 14.97
C LEU A 390 5.85 2.89 15.31
N SER A 391 5.74 1.94 16.24
CA SER A 391 4.45 1.52 16.79
C SER A 391 3.76 2.69 17.51
N TRP A 392 2.47 2.85 17.27
CA TRP A 392 1.65 3.85 17.96
C TRP A 392 1.54 3.60 19.47
N GLY A 393 1.91 2.40 19.93
CA GLY A 393 2.02 2.07 21.35
C GLY A 393 3.00 2.98 22.11
N ILE A 394 3.99 3.55 21.42
CA ILE A 394 5.00 4.43 22.03
C ILE A 394 4.74 5.93 21.85
N ASP A 395 3.57 6.32 21.31
CA ASP A 395 3.19 7.72 21.15
C ASP A 395 3.30 8.55 22.43
N LYS A 396 3.10 7.91 23.59
CA LYS A 396 3.13 8.55 24.92
C LYS A 396 4.26 8.05 25.82
N GLU A 397 5.13 7.19 25.29
CA GLU A 397 6.18 6.52 26.07
C GLU A 397 7.54 7.14 25.76
N ARG A 398 8.30 7.54 26.79
CA ARG A 398 9.58 8.26 26.64
C ARG A 398 10.75 7.32 26.37
N VAL A 399 10.66 6.54 25.30
CA VAL A 399 11.62 5.47 24.97
C VAL A 399 12.59 5.86 23.84
N LEU A 400 12.47 7.07 23.29
CA LEU A 400 13.31 7.59 22.22
C LEU A 400 14.33 8.60 22.76
N ARG A 401 15.28 8.11 23.58
CA ARG A 401 16.28 8.93 24.30
C ARG A 401 15.63 10.07 25.12
N GLY A 402 14.55 9.75 25.83
CA GLY A 402 13.81 10.69 26.69
C GLY A 402 12.64 11.41 26.01
N ARG A 403 12.47 11.27 24.69
CA ARG A 403 11.31 11.78 23.94
C ARG A 403 10.27 10.70 23.68
N THR A 404 9.02 11.09 23.47
CA THR A 404 7.97 10.23 22.91
C THR A 404 7.98 10.27 21.38
N ALA A 405 7.30 9.33 20.72
CA ALA A 405 7.23 9.34 19.25
C ALA A 405 6.56 10.62 18.70
N VAL A 406 5.48 11.09 19.33
CA VAL A 406 4.80 12.32 18.88
C VAL A 406 5.63 13.58 19.10
N GLU A 407 6.48 13.62 20.14
CA GLU A 407 7.43 14.71 20.34
C GLU A 407 8.51 14.73 19.24
N VAL A 408 9.02 13.56 18.84
CA VAL A 408 9.96 13.45 17.72
C VAL A 408 9.35 13.98 16.43
N TYR A 409 8.12 13.58 16.09
CA TYR A 409 7.43 14.07 14.90
C TYR A 409 7.20 15.58 14.95
N PHE A 410 6.80 16.11 16.11
CA PHE A 410 6.59 17.55 16.27
C PHE A 410 7.88 18.36 16.18
N ASP A 411 8.97 17.91 16.80
CA ASP A 411 10.27 18.58 16.70
C ASP A 411 10.76 18.64 15.24
N TYR A 412 10.56 17.55 14.48
CA TYR A 412 10.88 17.47 13.05
C TYR A 412 10.04 18.46 12.23
N MET A 413 8.71 18.44 12.38
CA MET A 413 7.78 19.35 11.70
C MET A 413 8.10 20.81 12.03
N ARG A 414 8.42 21.11 13.29
CA ARG A 414 8.82 22.44 13.72
C ARG A 414 10.16 22.86 13.13
N SER A 415 11.15 21.97 13.05
CA SER A 415 12.43 22.25 12.38
C SER A 415 12.19 22.61 10.91
N PHE A 416 11.39 21.82 10.21
CA PHE A 416 10.99 22.08 8.82
C PHE A 416 10.31 23.44 8.68
N ARG A 417 9.33 23.75 9.53
CA ARG A 417 8.61 25.03 9.52
C ARG A 417 9.55 26.23 9.66
N ILE A 418 10.52 26.14 10.58
CA ILE A 418 11.49 27.22 10.84
C ILE A 418 12.42 27.37 9.63
N GLU A 419 12.97 26.25 9.15
CA GLU A 419 13.94 26.24 8.06
C GLU A 419 13.37 26.79 6.74
N PHE A 420 12.10 26.50 6.46
CA PHE A 420 11.44 26.88 5.21
C PHE A 420 10.43 28.01 5.38
N ASN A 421 10.53 28.83 6.43
CA ASN A 421 9.55 29.88 6.75
C ASN A 421 9.20 30.78 5.55
N GLU A 422 10.22 31.22 4.80
CA GLU A 422 10.03 32.06 3.61
C GLU A 422 9.13 31.39 2.55
N PHE A 423 9.25 30.07 2.37
CA PHE A 423 8.44 29.33 1.39
C PHE A 423 6.97 29.20 1.79
N PHE A 424 6.68 29.23 3.10
CA PHE A 424 5.31 29.29 3.61
C PHE A 424 4.72 30.71 3.44
N GLU A 425 5.48 31.75 3.78
CA GLU A 425 5.05 33.15 3.64
C GLU A 425 4.80 33.54 2.18
N GLU A 426 5.63 33.05 1.26
CA GLU A 426 5.44 33.19 -0.19
C GLU A 426 4.34 32.28 -0.76
N GLY A 427 3.78 31.38 0.07
CA GLY A 427 2.76 30.41 -0.33
C GLY A 427 3.23 29.40 -1.38
N ILE A 428 4.53 29.12 -1.47
CA ILE A 428 5.11 28.14 -2.40
C ILE A 428 4.75 26.73 -1.93
N ILE A 429 4.90 26.47 -0.63
CA ILE A 429 4.42 25.24 -0.02
C ILE A 429 2.91 25.36 0.13
N SER A 430 2.16 24.60 -0.68
CA SER A 430 0.70 24.63 -0.72
C SER A 430 0.05 23.61 0.22
N MET A 431 0.75 22.51 0.52
CA MET A 431 0.24 21.44 1.38
C MET A 431 1.36 20.70 2.10
N ILE A 432 1.13 20.36 3.36
CA ILE A 432 1.94 19.40 4.12
C ILE A 432 1.16 18.11 4.31
N GLN A 433 1.63 17.02 3.71
CA GLN A 433 1.11 15.69 3.98
C GLN A 433 1.86 15.11 5.16
N VAL A 434 1.12 14.63 6.18
CA VAL A 434 1.71 14.12 7.42
C VAL A 434 1.72 12.60 7.36
N GLY A 435 2.91 11.99 7.41
CA GLY A 435 3.03 10.53 7.48
C GLY A 435 2.55 9.99 8.82
N LEU A 436 1.63 9.02 8.81
CA LEU A 436 1.03 8.47 10.04
C LEU A 436 1.27 6.97 10.23
N GLY A 437 2.12 6.36 9.42
CA GLY A 437 2.37 4.93 9.47
C GLY A 437 3.20 4.42 8.28
N PRO A 438 3.13 3.12 7.96
CA PRO A 438 3.84 2.51 6.83
C PRO A 438 3.39 3.17 5.51
N CYS A 439 4.31 3.33 4.56
CA CYS A 439 4.13 4.17 3.36
C CYS A 439 3.67 5.62 3.63
N GLY A 440 3.76 6.09 4.87
CA GLY A 440 3.17 7.35 5.31
C GLY A 440 1.64 7.33 5.44
N GLU A 441 1.02 6.18 5.29
CA GLU A 441 -0.43 5.99 5.35
C GLU A 441 -0.91 5.78 6.79
N LEU A 442 -2.12 6.27 7.09
CA LEU A 442 -2.79 5.98 8.36
C LEU A 442 -3.37 4.55 8.34
N ARG A 443 -2.52 3.56 8.58
CA ARG A 443 -2.90 2.14 8.73
C ARG A 443 -1.85 1.37 9.53
N TYR A 444 -2.21 0.16 9.95
CA TYR A 444 -1.22 -0.81 10.42
C TYR A 444 -0.46 -1.45 9.24
N PRO A 445 0.77 -1.96 9.46
CA PRO A 445 1.50 -2.72 8.45
C PRO A 445 0.99 -4.18 8.37
N SER A 446 -0.27 -4.37 8.00
CA SER A 446 -0.94 -5.68 8.02
C SER A 446 -0.63 -6.59 6.81
N CYS A 447 -0.12 -6.03 5.72
CA CYS A 447 0.22 -6.72 4.47
C CYS A 447 1.71 -6.59 4.04
N PRO A 448 2.70 -6.81 4.94
CA PRO A 448 4.11 -6.59 4.61
C PRO A 448 4.65 -7.69 3.68
N VAL A 449 5.05 -7.31 2.47
CA VAL A 449 5.66 -8.22 1.47
C VAL A 449 6.92 -8.89 2.03
N LYS A 450 7.69 -8.16 2.86
CA LYS A 450 8.89 -8.62 3.57
C LYS A 450 8.61 -9.82 4.51
N HIS A 451 7.40 -9.96 5.05
CA HIS A 451 7.02 -11.09 5.91
C HIS A 451 6.24 -12.18 5.16
N GLY A 452 6.25 -12.15 3.82
CA GLY A 452 5.66 -13.20 2.99
C GLY A 452 4.18 -13.01 2.68
N TRP A 453 3.58 -11.85 3.02
CA TRP A 453 2.24 -11.53 2.53
C TRP A 453 2.22 -11.45 1.00
N ARG A 454 1.15 -11.96 0.39
CA ARG A 454 0.88 -11.91 -1.05
C ARG A 454 -0.58 -11.54 -1.25
N TYR A 455 -0.85 -10.72 -2.26
CA TYR A 455 -2.21 -10.42 -2.67
C TYR A 455 -2.93 -11.72 -3.11
N PRO A 456 -4.21 -11.94 -2.75
CA PRO A 456 -5.08 -11.08 -1.94
C PRO A 456 -5.19 -11.54 -0.46
N GLY A 457 -4.10 -11.93 0.23
CA GLY A 457 -4.18 -12.40 1.62
C GLY A 457 -4.85 -11.42 2.60
N ILE A 458 -5.57 -11.93 3.61
CA ILE A 458 -6.28 -11.10 4.61
C ILE A 458 -5.37 -10.22 5.47
N GLY A 459 -4.05 -10.47 5.50
CA GLY A 459 -3.13 -9.77 6.38
C GLY A 459 -3.16 -10.27 7.83
N GLU A 460 -2.46 -9.61 8.74
CA GLU A 460 -2.49 -9.93 10.17
C GLU A 460 -2.56 -8.68 11.05
N PHE A 461 -3.22 -8.80 12.21
CA PHE A 461 -3.21 -7.77 13.25
C PHE A 461 -1.79 -7.50 13.76
N GLN A 462 -1.41 -6.23 13.85
CA GLN A 462 -0.05 -5.76 14.18
C GLN A 462 0.04 -5.15 15.59
N CYS A 463 -0.63 -5.75 16.58
CA CYS A 463 -0.79 -5.20 17.92
C CYS A 463 0.00 -5.90 19.02
N TYR A 464 0.98 -6.74 18.68
CA TYR A 464 1.62 -7.67 19.63
C TYR A 464 2.88 -7.11 20.28
N ASP A 465 3.22 -5.84 20.05
CA ASP A 465 4.28 -5.18 20.82
C ASP A 465 3.82 -4.95 22.27
N GLN A 466 4.78 -4.88 23.19
CA GLN A 466 4.48 -4.79 24.62
C GLN A 466 3.61 -3.58 25.00
N TYR A 467 3.70 -2.47 24.25
CA TYR A 467 3.00 -1.23 24.56
C TYR A 467 1.54 -1.29 24.12
N LEU A 468 1.28 -1.80 22.91
CA LEU A 468 -0.08 -2.05 22.44
C LEU A 468 -0.76 -3.16 23.25
N LEU A 469 -0.05 -4.23 23.63
CA LEU A 469 -0.61 -5.25 24.53
C LEU A 469 -0.96 -4.69 25.92
N LYS A 470 -0.16 -3.76 26.46
CA LYS A 470 -0.47 -3.04 27.70
C LYS A 470 -1.71 -2.15 27.54
N SER A 471 -1.84 -1.45 26.40
CA SER A 471 -3.02 -0.66 26.05
C SER A 471 -4.28 -1.54 25.96
N LEU A 472 -4.20 -2.68 25.27
CA LEU A 472 -5.31 -3.64 25.14
C LEU A 472 -5.73 -4.20 26.50
N ARG A 473 -4.76 -4.58 27.34
CA ARG A 473 -5.02 -5.06 28.70
C ARG A 473 -5.80 -4.05 29.52
N LYS A 474 -5.37 -2.80 29.51
CA LYS A 474 -6.07 -1.71 30.20
C LYS A 474 -7.51 -1.56 29.68
N ALA A 475 -7.71 -1.56 28.37
CA ALA A 475 -9.04 -1.47 27.77
C ALA A 475 -9.96 -2.65 28.16
N ALA A 476 -9.41 -3.86 28.27
CA ALA A 476 -10.14 -5.05 28.68
C ALA A 476 -10.52 -5.02 30.17
N GLU A 477 -9.62 -4.53 31.03
CA GLU A 477 -9.86 -4.32 32.47
C GLU A 477 -10.93 -3.26 32.72
N GLU A 478 -10.88 -2.12 32.00
CA GLU A 478 -11.90 -1.06 32.09
C GLU A 478 -13.30 -1.54 31.70
N ARG A 479 -13.37 -2.54 30.80
CA ARG A 479 -14.64 -3.16 30.39
C ARG A 479 -15.11 -4.29 31.32
N GLY A 480 -14.33 -4.64 32.35
CA GLY A 480 -14.63 -5.74 33.27
C GLY A 480 -14.39 -7.14 32.70
N HIS A 481 -13.65 -7.25 31.59
CA HIS A 481 -13.41 -8.51 30.87
C HIS A 481 -11.91 -8.74 30.65
N SER A 482 -11.12 -8.83 31.72
CA SER A 482 -9.65 -8.97 31.63
C SER A 482 -9.19 -10.17 30.77
N PHE A 483 -10.01 -11.21 30.61
CA PHE A 483 -9.70 -12.33 29.72
C PHE A 483 -9.69 -11.93 28.22
N TRP A 484 -10.30 -10.80 27.83
CA TRP A 484 -10.22 -10.23 26.48
C TRP A 484 -8.91 -9.49 26.17
N ALA A 485 -7.97 -9.40 27.12
CA ALA A 485 -6.68 -8.71 26.98
C ALA A 485 -5.67 -9.41 26.05
N ARG A 486 -6.10 -9.84 24.86
CA ARG A 486 -5.29 -10.55 23.87
C ARG A 486 -5.80 -10.30 22.45
N GLY A 487 -4.95 -10.45 21.44
CA GLY A 487 -5.37 -10.50 20.05
C GLY A 487 -6.11 -11.81 19.71
N PRO A 488 -6.89 -11.85 18.61
CA PRO A 488 -7.65 -13.04 18.23
C PRO A 488 -6.75 -14.24 17.93
N ASP A 489 -7.12 -15.43 18.41
CA ASP A 489 -6.34 -16.66 18.25
C ASP A 489 -6.72 -17.47 17.01
N ASN A 490 -7.84 -17.15 16.37
CA ASN A 490 -8.42 -17.82 15.21
C ASN A 490 -8.52 -16.91 13.95
N ALA A 491 -7.71 -15.85 13.89
CA ALA A 491 -7.64 -14.91 12.76
C ALA A 491 -6.85 -15.40 11.55
N GLY A 492 -6.33 -16.63 11.56
CA GLY A 492 -5.50 -17.15 10.47
C GLY A 492 -4.10 -16.53 10.43
N SER A 493 -3.55 -16.44 9.22
CA SER A 493 -2.22 -15.90 8.91
C SER A 493 -2.30 -14.93 7.72
N TYR A 494 -1.20 -14.26 7.39
CA TYR A 494 -1.13 -13.24 6.32
C TYR A 494 -1.85 -13.61 5.02
N ASN A 495 -1.71 -14.87 4.57
CA ASN A 495 -2.21 -15.34 3.27
C ASN A 495 -3.49 -16.21 3.37
N SER A 496 -4.11 -16.30 4.55
CA SER A 496 -5.39 -16.97 4.71
C SER A 496 -6.50 -16.23 3.95
N ARG A 497 -7.59 -16.93 3.64
CA ARG A 497 -8.85 -16.35 3.15
C ARG A 497 -9.84 -16.17 4.29
N PRO A 498 -10.79 -15.23 4.23
CA PRO A 498 -11.72 -14.98 5.35
C PRO A 498 -12.47 -16.23 5.80
N HIS A 499 -13.01 -17.01 4.85
CA HIS A 499 -13.78 -18.24 5.10
C HIS A 499 -12.96 -19.40 5.68
N GLU A 500 -11.63 -19.34 5.64
CA GLU A 500 -10.74 -20.35 6.24
C GLU A 500 -10.46 -20.07 7.74
N THR A 501 -10.89 -18.92 8.25
CA THR A 501 -10.60 -18.47 9.61
C THR A 501 -11.85 -18.52 10.48
N GLY A 502 -11.70 -18.81 11.77
CA GLY A 502 -12.82 -18.72 12.72
C GLY A 502 -13.20 -17.27 13.05
N PHE A 503 -12.26 -16.34 12.90
CA PHE A 503 -12.51 -14.94 13.20
C PHE A 503 -13.28 -14.21 12.08
N PHE A 504 -12.89 -14.39 10.81
CA PHE A 504 -13.39 -13.59 9.69
C PHE A 504 -14.41 -14.30 8.79
N CYS A 505 -14.71 -15.58 9.02
CA CYS A 505 -15.75 -16.26 8.26
C CYS A 505 -17.13 -15.64 8.52
N ASP A 506 -18.11 -15.93 7.66
CA ASP A 506 -19.47 -15.43 7.82
C ASP A 506 -20.06 -15.91 9.15
N GLY A 507 -20.50 -14.97 10.00
CA GLY A 507 -20.95 -15.24 11.37
C GLY A 507 -19.82 -15.56 12.37
N GLY A 508 -18.56 -15.33 11.99
CA GLY A 508 -17.38 -15.54 12.83
C GLY A 508 -17.23 -14.54 13.98
N ASP A 509 -16.15 -14.71 14.74
CA ASP A 509 -15.95 -13.98 16.00
C ASP A 509 -15.83 -12.45 15.85
N TYR A 510 -15.50 -11.95 14.66
CA TYR A 510 -15.40 -10.51 14.38
C TYR A 510 -16.68 -9.73 14.74
N ASP A 511 -17.85 -10.35 14.57
CA ASP A 511 -19.16 -9.76 14.87
C ASP A 511 -19.69 -10.14 16.27
N GLY A 512 -18.96 -11.01 16.98
CA GLY A 512 -19.25 -11.41 18.37
C GLY A 512 -18.81 -10.36 19.41
N PHE A 513 -19.14 -10.59 20.68
CA PHE A 513 -18.83 -9.64 21.77
C PHE A 513 -17.34 -9.32 21.89
N TYR A 514 -16.49 -10.34 21.79
CA TYR A 514 -15.04 -10.18 21.84
C TYR A 514 -14.49 -9.47 20.60
N GLY A 515 -14.89 -9.90 19.38
CA GLY A 515 -14.43 -9.27 18.14
C GLY A 515 -14.82 -7.80 18.06
N ARG A 516 -16.06 -7.46 18.41
CA ARG A 516 -16.51 -6.05 18.50
C ARG A 516 -15.70 -5.25 19.50
N PHE A 517 -15.34 -5.82 20.66
CA PHE A 517 -14.46 -5.16 21.62
C PHE A 517 -13.07 -4.91 21.03
N PHE A 518 -12.44 -5.97 20.51
CA PHE A 518 -11.07 -5.92 20.00
C PHE A 518 -10.94 -4.97 18.80
N LEU A 519 -11.83 -5.07 17.81
CA LEU A 519 -11.81 -4.23 16.61
C LEU A 519 -12.12 -2.76 16.92
N ASN A 520 -13.00 -2.48 17.89
CA ASN A 520 -13.20 -1.11 18.37
C ASN A 520 -11.93 -0.55 19.03
N TRP A 521 -11.25 -1.33 19.87
CA TRP A 521 -9.98 -0.90 20.45
C TRP A 521 -8.92 -0.67 19.37
N TYR A 522 -8.75 -1.63 18.45
CA TYR A 522 -7.69 -1.62 17.45
C TYR A 522 -7.82 -0.44 16.48
N SER A 523 -9.02 -0.18 15.97
CA SER A 523 -9.34 0.99 15.13
C SER A 523 -9.31 2.30 15.92
N LYS A 524 -9.69 2.30 17.20
CA LYS A 524 -9.60 3.50 18.04
C LYS A 524 -8.15 3.92 18.26
N VAL A 525 -7.21 2.99 18.42
CA VAL A 525 -5.78 3.33 18.54
C VAL A 525 -5.29 4.06 17.28
N LEU A 526 -5.72 3.62 16.09
CA LEU A 526 -5.44 4.27 14.81
C LEU A 526 -5.97 5.71 14.78
N VAL A 527 -7.26 5.90 15.09
CA VAL A 527 -7.89 7.23 15.10
C VAL A 527 -7.24 8.15 16.13
N ASP A 528 -6.96 7.63 17.33
CA ASP A 528 -6.33 8.41 18.40
C ASP A 528 -4.87 8.78 18.07
N HIS A 529 -4.16 7.95 17.30
CA HIS A 529 -2.81 8.28 16.78
C HIS A 529 -2.89 9.46 15.81
N GLY A 530 -3.74 9.36 14.78
CA GLY A 530 -3.95 10.44 13.82
C GLY A 530 -4.37 11.75 14.50
N ASP A 531 -5.27 11.68 15.49
CA ASP A 531 -5.73 12.85 16.24
C ASP A 531 -4.58 13.58 16.96
N ARG A 532 -3.66 12.83 17.58
CA ARG A 532 -2.51 13.40 18.30
C ARG A 532 -1.52 14.07 17.35
N VAL A 533 -1.14 13.37 16.28
CA VAL A 533 -0.12 13.86 15.36
C VAL A 533 -0.65 15.05 14.56
N LEU A 534 -1.89 15.01 14.08
CA LEU A 534 -2.48 16.12 13.35
C LEU A 534 -2.75 17.35 14.21
N CYS A 535 -3.05 17.18 15.50
CA CYS A 535 -3.11 18.29 16.44
C CYS A 535 -1.76 19.04 16.51
N LEU A 536 -0.65 18.31 16.56
CA LEU A 536 0.70 18.88 16.58
C LEU A 536 1.11 19.45 15.22
N ALA A 537 0.73 18.80 14.12
CA ALA A 537 0.97 19.30 12.77
C ALA A 537 0.23 20.62 12.52
N LYS A 538 -1.03 20.73 12.95
CA LYS A 538 -1.81 21.96 12.89
C LYS A 538 -1.16 23.11 13.63
N LEU A 539 -0.54 22.83 14.78
CA LEU A 539 0.23 23.81 15.54
C LEU A 539 1.52 24.20 14.82
N ALA A 540 2.24 23.25 14.22
CA ALA A 540 3.49 23.52 13.51
C ALA A 540 3.28 24.27 12.19
N PHE A 541 2.16 24.04 11.51
CA PHE A 541 1.88 24.55 10.16
C PHE A 541 0.65 25.45 10.12
N GLU A 542 0.43 26.25 11.16
CA GLU A 542 -0.70 27.18 11.23
C GLU A 542 -0.82 28.02 9.94
N GLY A 543 -2.03 28.05 9.37
CA GLY A 543 -2.32 28.75 8.11
C GLY A 543 -1.98 27.97 6.84
N THR A 544 -1.38 26.78 6.92
CA THR A 544 -1.09 25.92 5.76
C THR A 544 -2.02 24.71 5.73
N CYS A 545 -2.41 24.25 4.54
CA CYS A 545 -3.19 23.02 4.40
C CYS A 545 -2.35 21.82 4.87
N ILE A 546 -2.92 21.02 5.79
CA ILE A 546 -2.35 19.73 6.18
C ILE A 546 -3.21 18.61 5.59
N ALA A 547 -2.59 17.49 5.21
CA ALA A 547 -3.27 16.33 4.64
C ALA A 547 -2.77 15.02 5.26
N THR A 548 -3.56 13.97 5.13
CA THR A 548 -3.21 12.61 5.57
C THR A 548 -3.46 11.62 4.45
N LYS A 549 -2.54 10.67 4.26
CA LYS A 549 -2.74 9.57 3.30
C LYS A 549 -3.54 8.43 3.93
N LEU A 550 -4.53 7.92 3.21
CA LEU A 550 -5.30 6.74 3.58
C LEU A 550 -5.20 5.68 2.48
N SER A 551 -4.99 4.42 2.86
CA SER A 551 -4.75 3.31 1.94
C SER A 551 -6.06 2.70 1.41
N GLY A 552 -6.11 2.39 0.11
CA GLY A 552 -7.25 1.75 -0.56
C GLY A 552 -7.23 0.22 -0.47
N ILE A 553 -7.67 -0.33 0.66
CA ILE A 553 -7.71 -1.79 0.90
C ILE A 553 -8.99 -2.39 0.31
N HIS A 554 -8.94 -2.72 -0.98
CA HIS A 554 -10.13 -3.08 -1.78
C HIS A 554 -10.42 -4.58 -1.86
N TRP A 555 -9.46 -5.46 -1.50
CA TRP A 555 -9.66 -6.91 -1.52
C TRP A 555 -10.41 -7.38 -0.27
N TRP A 556 -11.22 -8.43 -0.43
CA TRP A 556 -12.23 -8.89 0.55
C TRP A 556 -13.34 -7.91 0.91
N TYR A 557 -13.43 -6.75 0.24
CA TYR A 557 -14.48 -5.76 0.49
C TYR A 557 -15.89 -6.32 0.26
N LYS A 558 -16.06 -7.31 -0.63
CA LYS A 558 -17.37 -7.97 -0.86
C LYS A 558 -17.72 -9.06 0.16
N THR A 559 -16.86 -9.33 1.15
CA THR A 559 -17.15 -10.27 2.25
C THR A 559 -17.87 -9.57 3.39
N ALA A 560 -18.63 -10.28 4.23
CA ALA A 560 -19.30 -9.65 5.37
C ALA A 560 -18.31 -9.06 6.41
N SER A 561 -17.12 -9.65 6.51
CA SER A 561 -16.11 -9.26 7.50
C SER A 561 -15.15 -8.19 7.02
N HIS A 562 -14.98 -7.97 5.71
CA HIS A 562 -14.00 -7.01 5.18
C HIS A 562 -12.59 -7.25 5.75
N ALA A 563 -12.16 -8.51 5.83
CA ALA A 563 -11.05 -8.95 6.68
C ALA A 563 -9.74 -8.15 6.52
N ALA A 564 -9.37 -7.76 5.30
CA ALA A 564 -8.16 -6.97 5.06
C ALA A 564 -8.26 -5.53 5.57
N GLU A 565 -9.43 -4.91 5.51
CA GLU A 565 -9.69 -3.60 6.12
C GLU A 565 -9.57 -3.70 7.64
N LEU A 566 -10.15 -4.75 8.24
CA LEU A 566 -10.08 -4.98 9.68
C LEU A 566 -8.64 -5.14 10.18
N THR A 567 -7.80 -5.94 9.49
CA THR A 567 -6.38 -6.10 9.86
C THR A 567 -5.57 -4.84 9.62
N ALA A 568 -5.90 -4.03 8.62
CA ALA A 568 -5.30 -2.72 8.37
C ALA A 568 -5.70 -1.65 9.41
N GLY A 569 -6.72 -1.93 10.23
CA GLY A 569 -7.20 -1.05 11.31
C GLY A 569 -8.48 -0.28 10.98
N PHE A 570 -9.03 -0.45 9.78
CA PHE A 570 -10.32 0.12 9.39
C PHE A 570 -11.41 -0.81 9.86
N TYR A 571 -12.14 -0.42 10.92
CA TYR A 571 -13.26 -1.23 11.40
C TYR A 571 -14.50 -1.01 10.53
N ASN A 572 -14.35 -1.33 9.25
CA ASN A 572 -15.38 -1.39 8.24
C ASN A 572 -15.89 -2.83 8.15
N SER A 573 -17.20 -3.01 8.07
CA SER A 573 -17.85 -4.30 7.83
C SER A 573 -19.18 -4.05 7.13
N CYS A 574 -19.85 -5.09 6.65
CA CYS A 574 -21.10 -4.93 5.92
C CYS A 574 -22.23 -4.21 6.71
N ASN A 575 -22.09 -4.11 8.04
CA ASN A 575 -23.03 -3.47 8.95
C ASN A 575 -22.48 -2.21 9.64
N ARG A 576 -21.29 -1.72 9.25
CA ARG A 576 -20.62 -0.60 9.91
C ARG A 576 -19.69 0.15 8.96
N ASP A 577 -19.86 1.47 8.89
CA ASP A 577 -18.90 2.36 8.26
C ASP A 577 -17.65 2.53 9.15
N GLY A 578 -16.51 2.03 8.66
CA GLY A 578 -15.21 2.13 9.32
C GLY A 578 -14.47 3.46 9.09
N TYR A 579 -14.89 4.25 8.12
CA TYR A 579 -14.22 5.48 7.68
C TYR A 579 -14.75 6.73 8.36
N ALA A 580 -16.04 6.75 8.75
CA ALA A 580 -16.69 7.90 9.36
C ALA A 580 -15.92 8.51 10.55
N ALA A 581 -15.34 7.67 11.42
CA ALA A 581 -14.55 8.13 12.58
C ALA A 581 -13.22 8.77 12.16
N ILE A 582 -12.59 8.27 11.09
CA ILE A 582 -11.37 8.85 10.51
C ILE A 582 -11.71 10.20 9.91
N MET A 583 -12.79 10.30 9.11
CA MET A 583 -13.19 11.56 8.48
C MET A 583 -13.59 12.62 9.51
N SER A 584 -14.28 12.22 10.58
CA SER A 584 -14.58 13.12 11.70
C SER A 584 -13.31 13.65 12.38
N MET A 585 -12.29 12.80 12.53
CA MET A 585 -10.99 13.19 13.08
C MET A 585 -10.25 14.14 12.13
N LEU A 586 -10.25 13.90 10.82
CA LEU A 586 -9.65 14.81 9.84
C LEU A 586 -10.37 16.18 9.83
N SER A 587 -11.71 16.16 9.82
CA SER A 587 -12.56 17.35 9.86
C SER A 587 -12.28 18.21 11.11
N LYS A 588 -12.14 17.58 12.29
CA LYS A 588 -11.75 18.27 13.55
C LYS A 588 -10.45 19.07 13.40
N HIS A 589 -9.48 18.57 12.64
CA HIS A 589 -8.20 19.25 12.44
C HIS A 589 -8.20 20.20 11.24
N GLY A 590 -9.21 20.12 10.36
CA GLY A 590 -9.20 20.81 9.07
C GLY A 590 -8.19 20.20 8.10
N ALA A 591 -7.91 18.90 8.26
CA ALA A 591 -6.98 18.16 7.42
C ALA A 591 -7.70 17.65 6.16
N ALA A 592 -7.04 17.70 5.02
CA ALA A 592 -7.49 17.05 3.80
C ALA A 592 -7.20 15.54 3.84
N LEU A 593 -8.04 14.77 3.16
CA LEU A 593 -7.79 13.36 2.87
C LEU A 593 -7.03 13.27 1.56
N ASN A 594 -5.88 12.60 1.54
CA ASN A 594 -5.27 12.11 0.31
C ASN A 594 -5.58 10.62 0.20
N PHE A 595 -6.43 10.27 -0.76
CA PHE A 595 -6.87 8.90 -0.97
C PHE A 595 -6.43 8.43 -2.34
N THR A 596 -5.76 7.28 -2.40
CA THR A 596 -5.32 6.70 -3.66
C THR A 596 -6.47 5.93 -4.28
N CYS A 597 -6.92 6.32 -5.47
CA CYS A 597 -7.91 5.55 -6.22
C CYS A 597 -7.18 4.40 -6.91
N ALA A 598 -7.73 3.18 -6.83
CA ALA A 598 -7.23 2.07 -7.62
C ALA A 598 -7.55 2.37 -9.09
N GLU A 599 -6.57 2.87 -9.85
CA GLU A 599 -6.72 3.06 -11.28
C GLU A 599 -6.84 1.69 -11.93
N LEU A 600 -8.08 1.41 -12.31
CA LEU A 600 -8.54 0.15 -12.81
C LEU A 600 -8.12 -0.01 -14.28
N HIS A 601 -6.87 -0.37 -14.52
CA HIS A 601 -6.49 -1.14 -15.70
C HIS A 601 -6.09 -2.54 -15.30
N MET A 602 -7.12 -3.26 -14.90
CA MET A 602 -7.08 -4.70 -14.69
C MET A 602 -8.16 -5.35 -15.58
N LEU A 603 -8.40 -4.78 -16.77
CA LEU A 603 -9.17 -5.43 -17.85
C LEU A 603 -8.60 -6.81 -18.22
N ASN A 604 -7.34 -7.10 -17.86
CA ASN A 604 -6.69 -8.40 -18.02
C ASN A 604 -6.63 -9.26 -16.75
N HIS A 605 -7.21 -8.82 -15.62
CA HIS A 605 -7.19 -9.52 -14.32
C HIS A 605 -8.58 -9.70 -13.70
N HIS A 606 -9.64 -9.75 -14.52
CA HIS A 606 -10.99 -10.08 -14.05
C HIS A 606 -11.04 -11.39 -13.24
N GLU A 607 -10.18 -12.36 -13.56
CA GLU A 607 -10.06 -13.63 -12.83
C GLU A 607 -9.47 -13.43 -11.41
N ASP A 608 -8.46 -12.58 -11.24
CA ASP A 608 -7.82 -12.33 -9.94
C ASP A 608 -8.73 -11.57 -8.96
N PHE A 609 -9.59 -10.66 -9.46
CA PHE A 609 -10.55 -9.94 -8.60
C PHE A 609 -11.71 -10.80 -8.12
N GLN A 610 -12.14 -11.77 -8.93
CA GLN A 610 -13.21 -12.67 -8.54
C GLN A 610 -12.77 -13.56 -7.38
N GLU A 611 -11.51 -14.02 -7.38
CA GLU A 611 -10.93 -14.76 -6.27
C GLU A 611 -10.65 -13.87 -5.04
N ALA A 612 -10.27 -12.60 -5.26
CA ALA A 612 -10.02 -11.63 -4.19
C ALA A 612 -11.28 -11.03 -3.55
N LEU A 613 -12.48 -11.28 -4.11
CA LEU A 613 -13.75 -10.65 -3.70
C LEU A 613 -13.60 -9.12 -3.54
N ALA A 614 -12.90 -8.51 -4.49
CA ALA A 614 -12.52 -7.12 -4.45
C ALA A 614 -13.65 -6.18 -4.93
N ASP A 615 -13.67 -4.95 -4.38
CA ASP A 615 -14.54 -3.86 -4.84
C ASP A 615 -13.87 -2.47 -4.71
N PRO A 616 -12.91 -2.14 -5.58
CA PRO A 616 -12.25 -0.84 -5.52
C PRO A 616 -13.21 0.32 -5.78
N GLU A 617 -14.21 0.17 -6.64
CA GLU A 617 -15.18 1.23 -6.96
C GLU A 617 -16.13 1.47 -5.77
N GLY A 618 -16.65 0.41 -5.15
CA GLY A 618 -17.46 0.50 -3.95
C GLY A 618 -16.71 1.15 -2.79
N LEU A 619 -15.42 0.79 -2.61
CA LEU A 619 -14.55 1.39 -1.61
C LEU A 619 -14.33 2.89 -1.86
N VAL A 620 -13.93 3.28 -3.08
CA VAL A 620 -13.74 4.69 -3.45
C VAL A 620 -15.03 5.47 -3.20
N TRP A 621 -16.17 4.94 -3.63
CA TRP A 621 -17.46 5.57 -3.38
C TRP A 621 -17.74 5.78 -1.88
N GLN A 622 -17.51 4.77 -1.04
CA GLN A 622 -17.74 4.86 0.40
C GLN A 622 -16.84 5.93 1.03
N VAL A 623 -15.54 5.89 0.75
CA VAL A 623 -14.54 6.80 1.35
C VAL A 623 -14.78 8.25 0.93
N LEU A 624 -15.06 8.49 -0.36
CA LEU A 624 -15.33 9.84 -0.86
C LEU A 624 -16.59 10.45 -0.24
N ASN A 625 -17.69 9.69 -0.16
CA ASN A 625 -18.91 10.18 0.48
C ASN A 625 -18.72 10.41 1.98
N ALA A 626 -18.03 9.50 2.68
CA ALA A 626 -17.72 9.69 4.10
C ALA A 626 -16.89 10.96 4.36
N ALA A 627 -15.96 11.31 3.47
CA ALA A 627 -15.16 12.53 3.57
C ALA A 627 -16.00 13.78 3.28
N TRP A 628 -16.73 13.77 2.18
CA TRP A 628 -17.51 14.92 1.74
C TRP A 628 -18.70 15.25 2.64
N ASP A 629 -19.35 14.25 3.24
CA ASP A 629 -20.47 14.44 4.18
C ASP A 629 -20.06 15.22 5.44
N VAL A 630 -18.76 15.22 5.78
CA VAL A 630 -18.18 16.02 6.88
C VAL A 630 -17.25 17.13 6.39
N CYS A 631 -17.40 17.52 5.12
CA CYS A 631 -16.69 18.61 4.45
C CYS A 631 -15.15 18.49 4.47
N VAL A 632 -14.61 17.26 4.47
CA VAL A 632 -13.17 17.02 4.33
C VAL A 632 -12.78 17.16 2.85
N PRO A 633 -11.83 18.05 2.49
CA PRO A 633 -11.31 18.12 1.13
C PRO A 633 -10.60 16.82 0.75
N VAL A 634 -10.82 16.34 -0.46
CA VAL A 634 -10.18 15.12 -0.96
C VAL A 634 -9.17 15.48 -2.05
N ALA A 635 -7.90 15.16 -1.81
CA ALA A 635 -6.85 15.07 -2.81
C ALA A 635 -6.67 13.61 -3.25
N ASN A 636 -6.10 13.41 -4.43
CA ASN A 636 -5.95 12.08 -5.00
C ASN A 636 -4.57 11.86 -5.61
N GLU A 637 -4.16 10.60 -5.65
CA GLU A 637 -2.96 10.08 -6.30
C GLU A 637 -3.31 8.83 -7.09
N ASN A 638 -2.62 8.60 -8.21
CA ASN A 638 -2.73 7.35 -8.95
C ASN A 638 -1.99 6.22 -8.22
N SER A 639 -2.58 5.03 -8.16
CA SER A 639 -1.96 3.87 -7.49
C SER A 639 -0.81 3.26 -8.29
N LEU A 640 -0.88 3.31 -9.63
CA LEU A 640 0.07 2.69 -10.55
C LEU A 640 0.42 3.68 -11.67
N PRO A 641 1.62 3.58 -12.29
CA PRO A 641 1.96 4.42 -13.43
C PRO A 641 0.94 4.25 -14.56
N CYS A 642 0.33 5.37 -14.98
CA CYS A 642 -0.67 5.39 -16.03
C CYS A 642 -0.25 6.37 -17.14
N HIS A 643 -0.29 5.92 -18.39
CA HIS A 643 0.21 6.70 -19.54
C HIS A 643 -0.78 6.75 -20.70
N ASP A 644 -1.89 6.03 -20.60
CA ASP A 644 -2.91 5.93 -21.64
C ASP A 644 -4.14 6.78 -21.33
N GLN A 645 -4.84 7.14 -22.39
CA GLN A 645 -6.05 7.97 -22.37
C GLN A 645 -7.18 7.34 -21.53
N VAL A 646 -7.30 6.01 -21.48
CA VAL A 646 -8.38 5.34 -20.75
C VAL A 646 -8.15 5.50 -19.24
N SER A 647 -6.91 5.32 -18.77
CA SER A 647 -6.54 5.60 -17.38
C SER A 647 -6.85 7.04 -17.00
N TYR A 648 -6.38 8.01 -17.79
CA TYR A 648 -6.58 9.43 -17.52
C TYR A 648 -8.06 9.83 -17.48
N ASN A 649 -8.88 9.26 -18.36
CA ASN A 649 -10.31 9.53 -18.36
C ASN A 649 -11.01 8.96 -17.11
N LYS A 650 -10.60 7.79 -16.61
CA LYS A 650 -11.10 7.26 -15.34
C LYS A 650 -10.76 8.19 -14.16
N ILE A 651 -9.53 8.67 -14.10
CA ILE A 651 -9.10 9.65 -13.07
C ILE A 651 -9.95 10.92 -13.14
N LEU A 652 -10.20 11.43 -14.35
CA LEU A 652 -10.99 12.63 -14.55
C LEU A 652 -12.45 12.46 -14.12
N ASP A 653 -13.03 11.29 -14.39
CA ASP A 653 -14.40 10.98 -13.98
C ASP A 653 -14.52 10.87 -12.45
N ASP A 654 -13.54 10.26 -11.78
CA ASP A 654 -13.49 10.19 -10.32
C ASP A 654 -13.21 11.57 -9.70
N ALA A 655 -12.35 12.38 -10.33
CA ALA A 655 -11.98 13.71 -9.86
C ALA A 655 -13.08 14.75 -10.05
N LYS A 656 -13.93 14.58 -11.07
CA LYS A 656 -15.04 15.49 -11.42
C LYS A 656 -16.31 14.69 -11.74
N PRO A 657 -16.94 14.01 -10.76
CA PRO A 657 -18.11 13.18 -11.03
C PRO A 657 -19.26 14.00 -11.63
N SER A 658 -19.69 13.67 -12.87
CA SER A 658 -20.79 14.39 -13.53
C SER A 658 -22.14 14.20 -12.85
N SER A 659 -22.31 13.08 -12.17
CA SER A 659 -23.55 12.67 -11.52
C SER A 659 -23.67 13.13 -10.07
N ASP A 660 -22.65 13.78 -9.51
CA ASP A 660 -22.70 14.26 -8.13
C ASP A 660 -23.58 15.53 -8.05
N PRO A 661 -24.72 15.48 -7.32
CA PRO A 661 -25.68 16.59 -7.30
C PRO A 661 -25.11 17.84 -6.60
N ASP A 662 -24.14 17.66 -5.71
CA ASP A 662 -23.48 18.71 -4.96
C ASP A 662 -22.25 19.27 -5.69
N ARG A 663 -21.97 18.76 -6.91
CA ARG A 663 -20.84 19.17 -7.78
C ARG A 663 -19.49 19.04 -7.08
N ARG A 664 -19.38 18.03 -6.22
CA ARG A 664 -18.15 17.73 -5.48
C ARG A 664 -17.06 17.29 -6.46
N HIS A 665 -15.82 17.64 -6.13
CA HIS A 665 -14.64 17.38 -6.95
C HIS A 665 -13.40 17.33 -6.06
N PHE A 666 -12.30 16.77 -6.58
CA PHE A 666 -11.04 16.73 -5.85
C PHE A 666 -10.43 18.13 -5.70
N SER A 667 -9.78 18.37 -4.55
CA SER A 667 -9.09 19.62 -4.25
C SER A 667 -7.73 19.74 -4.96
N SER A 668 -7.09 18.61 -5.25
CA SER A 668 -5.86 18.50 -6.04
C SER A 668 -5.63 17.05 -6.49
N PHE A 669 -4.79 16.88 -7.50
CA PHE A 669 -4.34 15.57 -7.96
C PHE A 669 -2.82 15.54 -8.05
N THR A 670 -2.22 14.43 -7.62
CA THR A 670 -0.76 14.22 -7.64
C THR A 670 -0.42 12.97 -8.46
N TYR A 671 0.28 13.17 -9.56
CA TYR A 671 0.72 12.11 -10.46
C TYR A 671 1.98 11.40 -9.94
N LEU A 672 1.88 10.10 -9.72
CA LEU A 672 2.93 9.13 -9.39
C LEU A 672 3.41 8.44 -10.68
N ARG A 673 4.58 8.77 -11.23
CA ARG A 673 5.65 9.65 -10.74
C ARG A 673 6.41 10.19 -11.96
N VAL A 674 7.20 11.26 -11.78
CA VAL A 674 8.26 11.60 -12.75
C VAL A 674 9.10 10.35 -13.02
N SER A 675 9.13 9.94 -14.29
CA SER A 675 9.92 8.81 -14.76
C SER A 675 10.37 9.06 -16.21
N PRO A 676 11.42 8.36 -16.69
CA PRO A 676 11.79 8.41 -18.10
C PRO A 676 10.62 8.09 -19.02
N HIS A 677 9.78 7.11 -18.66
CA HIS A 677 8.60 6.71 -19.43
C HIS A 677 7.55 7.83 -19.56
N LEU A 678 7.25 8.56 -18.48
CA LEU A 678 6.37 9.74 -18.54
C LEU A 678 6.93 10.80 -19.49
N MET A 679 8.26 10.97 -19.49
CA MET A 679 8.95 11.99 -20.29
C MET A 679 9.10 11.61 -21.77
N GLU A 680 8.67 10.40 -22.18
CA GLU A 680 8.61 10.01 -23.58
C GLU A 680 7.55 10.83 -24.33
N ARG A 681 7.87 11.24 -25.56
CA ARG A 681 7.08 12.22 -26.31
C ARG A 681 5.59 11.85 -26.43
N HIS A 682 5.26 10.57 -26.64
CA HIS A 682 3.87 10.15 -26.82
C HIS A 682 3.10 10.17 -25.49
N ASN A 683 3.68 9.63 -24.42
CA ASN A 683 3.09 9.65 -23.08
C ASN A 683 2.93 11.09 -22.56
N PHE A 684 3.91 11.95 -22.82
CA PHE A 684 3.90 13.31 -22.34
C PHE A 684 2.82 14.18 -23.01
N VAL A 685 2.48 13.91 -24.28
CA VAL A 685 1.37 14.58 -24.98
C VAL A 685 0.03 14.19 -24.37
N GLU A 686 -0.17 12.90 -24.05
CA GLU A 686 -1.39 12.46 -23.35
C GLU A 686 -1.47 13.05 -21.93
N PHE A 687 -0.34 13.12 -21.23
CA PHE A 687 -0.26 13.80 -19.95
C PHE A 687 -0.62 15.29 -20.04
N GLU A 688 -0.15 16.01 -21.07
CA GLU A 688 -0.55 17.41 -21.32
C GLU A 688 -2.06 17.55 -21.53
N HIS A 689 -2.68 16.64 -22.31
CA HIS A 689 -4.13 16.63 -22.49
C HIS A 689 -4.87 16.38 -21.17
N PHE A 690 -4.38 15.45 -20.37
CA PHE A 690 -4.91 15.19 -19.03
C PHE A 690 -4.84 16.43 -18.13
N VAL A 691 -3.69 17.12 -18.07
CA VAL A 691 -3.53 18.36 -17.29
C VAL A 691 -4.54 19.42 -17.72
N LYS A 692 -4.71 19.64 -19.03
CA LYS A 692 -5.71 20.59 -19.56
C LYS A 692 -7.13 20.24 -19.13
N LYS A 693 -7.53 18.96 -19.20
CA LYS A 693 -8.85 18.50 -18.75
C LYS A 693 -9.03 18.66 -17.23
N MET A 694 -7.99 18.41 -16.43
CA MET A 694 -7.99 18.68 -14.99
C MET A 694 -8.19 20.16 -14.67
N HIS A 695 -7.62 21.05 -15.48
CA HIS A 695 -7.81 22.49 -15.39
C HIS A 695 -9.14 23.00 -15.94
N GLY A 696 -9.93 22.13 -16.58
CA GLY A 696 -11.19 22.51 -17.21
C GLY A 696 -11.02 23.30 -18.52
N GLU A 697 -9.87 23.15 -19.17
CA GLU A 697 -9.56 23.80 -20.45
C GLU A 697 -10.07 22.99 -21.64
N ALA A 698 -10.40 23.69 -22.74
CA ALA A 698 -10.78 23.02 -23.99
C ALA A 698 -9.56 22.34 -24.64
N THR A 699 -9.63 21.02 -24.80
CA THR A 699 -8.64 20.28 -25.60
C THR A 699 -9.02 20.44 -27.07
N ARG A 700 -8.19 21.15 -27.85
CA ARG A 700 -8.41 21.22 -29.30
C ARG A 700 -8.18 19.84 -29.88
N VAL A 701 -9.24 19.17 -30.33
CA VAL A 701 -9.11 18.02 -31.23
C VAL A 701 -8.37 18.52 -32.47
N GLN A 702 -7.11 18.11 -32.65
CA GLN A 702 -6.42 18.30 -33.93
C GLN A 702 -7.09 17.35 -34.92
N GLY A 703 -8.17 17.82 -35.54
CA GLY A 703 -8.73 17.21 -36.72
C GLY A 703 -7.75 17.36 -37.87
N ALA A 704 -7.31 16.22 -38.41
CA ALA A 704 -6.97 16.07 -39.82
C ALA A 704 -8.03 15.18 -40.45
#